data_AF-A0A8H3DWF2-F1
#
_entry.id   AF-A0A8H3DWF2-F1
#
_cell.length_a   1.000
_cell.length_b   1.000
_cell.length_c   1.000
_cell.angle_alpha   90.00
_cell.angle_beta   90.00
_cell.angle_gamma   90.00
#
_symmetry.space_group_name_H-M   'P 1'
#
loop_
_entity.id
_entity.type
_entity.pdbx_description
1 polymer ?
#
loop_
_entity_poly.entity_id
_entity_poly.type
_entity_poly.pdbx_seq_one_letter_code
_entity_poly.pdbx_strand_id
1 'polypeptide(L)'
;MPSHEYYDEYSTKTEAKITTDSSVASESRRSEFETLHRRATLKIDLIVIPILTMFYLLSFLDRANIGNARVAGLQKDLHMTNKQYSTVLTITYVPYIVCELPSNLLLKKLGPHRLLPGIVFAWGLVTAFQGLVHNYSGLIATRFFLGLCEGGLLPGLVLYMSYFYRRDQLQLRVALLFSATSLAGAFSGLLAAAIVNLDGRHGRPGWAWIFILEGVFTSLFGIFAFFVMPSSPRKVLGLSDAETEAINEMLRLDGNDGTGHEPFSWSSVLSAFKAPQVLLLCIPLFFSGVTLFGLAFFAPTIVNSLGYSPIRTQLMTVPPYAVSFVVSLALAYTSDRYKLRGPVLFVTGVIATAGYAIYLSTTNKHALYGSLFLQIPGVYASAPTLSAWMANNAQPYYKRATAVAIAFVFSNLGGIVSTWIFPDPPRFTTATRLNLAFAVGLCVFAVIIDLYLIAQNRRKASIIASPDYGRHGEDSAEEQQRLGDRHPSSHDGNESHISRVKNTTPQLTTSSIPVLSLQPTQTSVLRDIDFIFSHVIARNWPIASWRLSIKDARRCTSYFLQPFTFKACPAHTTEVHILYTFCEYVTHYSIALTVFSPDGHLFQVEYAAEAVRKGTCAVGVRGKDVVILGVEKKSVLQLQDPRTVRKVVMLDDHICLAFAGLTADGRVLIDKARIECQSYRLTVEDPVSVEYITRHIAGIQQRYTQSGGVRPFGISTLIIGFDPNDSRPRLYMTEPSGIYSAWKANAIGRSSKTVREFLEKNHRDDLTRDDAIKLTVKSLLEVVQTGAKNIEISVMESYGKVTNLDLSQVEAIVSEIEREKEAEAERKRSRVAATVASQAAMAAGISGSAPPSGPATGANTPRPGA
;
A
#
# COMPACT_ATOMS: atom_id res chain seq x y z
N MET A 1 49.01 9.80 38.02
CA MET A 1 47.64 9.97 37.50
C MET A 1 47.58 9.27 36.15
N PRO A 2 46.89 8.12 36.04
CA PRO A 2 46.58 7.53 34.75
C PRO A 2 45.44 8.30 34.08
N SER A 3 45.45 8.23 32.76
CA SER A 3 44.99 9.18 31.76
C SER A 3 43.49 9.14 31.46
N HIS A 4 43.01 10.31 31.00
CA HIS A 4 41.71 10.57 30.37
C HIS A 4 41.28 9.53 29.32
N GLU A 5 42.22 8.81 28.70
CA GLU A 5 41.94 7.73 27.74
C GLU A 5 41.10 6.59 28.34
N TYR A 6 41.26 6.26 29.63
CA TYR A 6 40.52 5.16 30.24
C TYR A 6 39.03 5.47 30.40
N TYR A 7 38.68 6.75 30.61
CA TYR A 7 37.28 7.18 30.73
C TYR A 7 36.60 7.34 29.37
N ASP A 8 37.30 7.84 28.34
CA ASP A 8 36.75 7.94 26.99
C ASP A 8 36.53 6.56 26.37
N GLU A 9 37.42 5.59 26.61
CA GLU A 9 37.26 4.22 26.11
C GLU A 9 36.13 3.45 26.82
N TYR A 10 35.91 3.69 28.12
CA TYR A 10 34.77 3.12 28.85
C TYR A 10 33.44 3.78 28.49
N SER A 11 33.42 5.11 28.27
CA SER A 11 32.23 5.86 27.86
C SER A 11 31.79 5.47 26.45
N THR A 12 32.72 5.43 25.50
CA THR A 12 32.43 4.99 24.12
C THR A 12 32.02 3.52 24.03
N LYS A 13 32.63 2.62 24.82
CA LYS A 13 32.18 1.21 24.90
C LYS A 13 30.79 1.07 25.52
N THR A 14 30.45 1.92 26.50
CA THR A 14 29.14 1.90 27.17
C THR A 14 28.05 2.52 26.30
N GLU A 15 28.30 3.65 25.63
CA GLU A 15 27.40 4.26 24.65
C GLU A 15 27.20 3.38 23.42
N ALA A 16 28.26 2.74 22.91
CA ALA A 16 28.14 1.77 21.82
C ALA A 16 27.30 0.56 22.24
N LYS A 17 27.47 0.05 23.47
CA LYS A 17 26.68 -1.08 23.99
C LYS A 17 25.21 -0.71 24.20
N ILE A 18 24.92 0.47 24.73
CA ILE A 18 23.54 0.98 24.92
C ILE A 18 22.85 1.25 23.57
N THR A 19 23.57 1.81 22.59
CA THR A 19 23.06 2.07 21.23
C THR A 19 22.79 0.76 20.49
N THR A 20 23.65 -0.25 20.69
CA THR A 20 23.47 -1.59 20.12
C THR A 20 22.28 -2.29 20.79
N ASP A 21 22.13 -2.20 22.11
CA ASP A 21 21.01 -2.83 22.84
C ASP A 21 19.65 -2.16 22.51
N SER A 22 19.60 -0.84 22.27
CA SER A 22 18.35 -0.12 21.91
C SER A 22 17.95 -0.32 20.44
N SER A 23 18.92 -0.34 19.51
CA SER A 23 18.66 -0.70 18.11
C SER A 23 18.18 -2.14 18.02
N VAL A 24 18.86 -3.07 18.73
CA VAL A 24 18.45 -4.48 18.84
C VAL A 24 17.06 -4.60 19.44
N ALA A 25 16.67 -3.80 20.44
CA ALA A 25 15.33 -3.85 21.02
C ALA A 25 14.22 -3.27 20.11
N SER A 26 14.51 -2.25 19.31
CA SER A 26 13.56 -1.68 18.33
C SER A 26 13.38 -2.57 17.10
N GLU A 27 14.50 -3.12 16.61
CA GLU A 27 14.54 -4.07 15.51
C GLU A 27 13.96 -5.42 15.95
N SER A 28 14.18 -5.83 17.21
CA SER A 28 13.50 -6.97 17.83
C SER A 28 12.00 -6.75 17.93
N ARG A 29 11.51 -5.58 18.33
CA ARG A 29 10.05 -5.30 18.40
C ARG A 29 9.40 -5.24 17.02
N ARG A 30 10.08 -4.65 16.02
CA ARG A 30 9.60 -4.62 14.63
C ARG A 30 9.63 -6.01 14.01
N SER A 31 10.71 -6.75 14.23
CA SER A 31 10.83 -8.15 13.84
C SER A 31 9.74 -8.98 14.49
N GLU A 32 9.51 -8.82 15.79
CA GLU A 32 8.47 -9.50 16.56
C GLU A 32 7.07 -9.19 16.02
N PHE A 33 6.75 -7.92 15.74
CA PHE A 33 5.49 -7.52 15.11
C PHE A 33 5.34 -8.11 13.70
N GLU A 34 6.39 -8.08 12.87
CA GLU A 34 6.39 -8.71 11.53
C GLU A 34 6.25 -10.24 11.63
N THR A 35 6.88 -10.87 12.64
CA THR A 35 6.74 -12.31 12.88
C THR A 35 5.32 -12.65 13.33
N LEU A 36 4.74 -11.82 14.20
CA LEU A 36 3.37 -11.95 14.70
C LEU A 36 2.38 -11.81 13.54
N HIS A 37 2.54 -10.78 12.71
CA HIS A 37 1.72 -10.56 11.51
C HIS A 37 1.83 -11.72 10.52
N ARG A 38 3.04 -12.20 10.24
CA ARG A 38 3.26 -13.34 9.34
C ARG A 38 2.64 -14.63 9.88
N ARG A 39 2.74 -14.88 11.19
CA ARG A 39 2.10 -16.02 11.86
C ARG A 39 0.58 -15.90 11.81
N ALA A 40 0.03 -14.73 12.14
CA ALA A 40 -1.40 -14.45 12.08
C ALA A 40 -1.96 -14.67 10.66
N THR A 41 -1.29 -14.09 9.65
CA THR A 41 -1.64 -14.25 8.24
C THR A 41 -1.63 -15.72 7.82
N LEU A 42 -0.62 -16.50 8.24
CA LEU A 42 -0.54 -17.93 7.91
C LEU A 42 -1.65 -18.75 8.58
N LYS A 43 -2.02 -18.44 9.82
CA LYS A 43 -3.18 -19.08 10.49
C LYS A 43 -4.49 -18.78 9.77
N ILE A 44 -4.69 -17.51 9.37
CA ILE A 44 -5.86 -17.12 8.56
C ILE A 44 -5.83 -17.87 7.24
N ASP A 45 -4.68 -17.94 6.56
CA ASP A 45 -4.53 -18.66 5.29
C ASP A 45 -4.90 -20.13 5.41
N LEU A 46 -4.47 -20.81 6.48
CA LEU A 46 -4.75 -22.23 6.72
C LEU A 46 -6.24 -22.53 7.00
N ILE A 47 -7.03 -21.53 7.40
CA ILE A 47 -8.46 -21.70 7.70
C ILE A 47 -9.32 -21.17 6.55
N VAL A 48 -9.09 -19.93 6.15
CA VAL A 48 -9.95 -19.21 5.20
C VAL A 48 -9.73 -19.69 3.77
N ILE A 49 -8.48 -19.78 3.31
CA ILE A 49 -8.22 -20.09 1.89
C ILE A 49 -8.71 -21.48 1.50
N PRO A 50 -8.47 -22.58 2.25
CA PRO A 50 -9.02 -23.89 1.91
C PRO A 50 -10.54 -23.91 1.77
N ILE A 51 -11.28 -23.19 2.61
CA ILE A 51 -12.74 -23.11 2.53
C ILE A 51 -13.17 -22.41 1.24
N LEU A 52 -12.55 -21.27 0.92
CA LEU A 52 -12.86 -20.53 -0.30
C LEU A 52 -12.46 -21.30 -1.57
N THR A 53 -11.30 -21.93 -1.55
CA THR A 53 -10.83 -22.84 -2.60
C THR A 53 -11.81 -24.00 -2.79
N MET A 54 -12.34 -24.57 -1.71
CA MET A 54 -13.37 -25.62 -1.79
C MET A 54 -14.67 -25.10 -2.38
N PHE A 55 -15.15 -23.91 -1.98
CA PHE A 55 -16.34 -23.30 -2.59
C PHE A 55 -16.19 -23.14 -4.10
N TYR A 56 -15.03 -22.66 -4.55
CA TYR A 56 -14.77 -22.49 -5.98
C TYR A 56 -14.57 -23.82 -6.72
N LEU A 57 -13.96 -24.81 -6.07
CA LEU A 57 -13.83 -26.17 -6.59
C LEU A 57 -15.22 -26.79 -6.81
N LEU A 58 -16.09 -26.74 -5.80
CA LEU A 58 -17.46 -27.28 -5.85
C LEU A 58 -18.29 -26.58 -6.92
N SER A 59 -18.17 -25.26 -7.00
CA SER A 59 -18.83 -24.45 -8.04
C SER A 59 -18.46 -24.89 -9.45
N PHE A 60 -17.18 -25.14 -9.74
CA PHE A 60 -16.76 -25.64 -11.06
C PHE A 60 -17.13 -27.11 -11.28
N LEU A 61 -17.07 -27.93 -10.24
CA LEU A 61 -17.44 -29.34 -10.27
C LEU A 61 -18.93 -29.49 -10.62
N ASP A 62 -19.80 -28.77 -9.93
CA ASP A 62 -21.27 -28.81 -10.11
C ASP A 62 -21.71 -28.21 -11.46
N ARG A 63 -20.91 -27.33 -12.07
CA ARG A 63 -21.14 -26.83 -13.43
C ARG A 63 -20.70 -27.82 -14.51
N ALA A 64 -19.52 -28.42 -14.35
CA ALA A 64 -18.91 -29.29 -15.35
C ALA A 64 -19.52 -30.71 -15.37
N ASN A 65 -20.15 -31.15 -14.28
CA ASN A 65 -20.70 -32.50 -14.13
C ASN A 65 -21.71 -32.92 -15.22
N ILE A 66 -22.40 -31.98 -15.87
CA ILE A 66 -23.29 -32.30 -17.01
C ILE A 66 -22.56 -32.92 -18.19
N GLY A 67 -21.30 -32.54 -18.40
CA GLY A 67 -20.46 -33.14 -19.43
C GLY A 67 -20.19 -34.62 -19.14
N ASN A 68 -19.97 -34.96 -17.87
CA ASN A 68 -19.80 -36.34 -17.41
C ASN A 68 -21.12 -37.12 -17.45
N ALA A 69 -22.21 -36.51 -17.00
CA ALA A 69 -23.56 -37.07 -17.04
C ALA A 69 -24.00 -37.40 -18.48
N ARG A 70 -23.63 -36.56 -19.45
CA ARG A 70 -23.87 -36.81 -20.88
C ARG A 70 -23.22 -38.12 -21.35
N VAL A 71 -21.96 -38.35 -20.98
CA VAL A 71 -21.22 -39.59 -21.30
C VAL A 71 -21.82 -40.79 -20.55
N ALA A 72 -22.36 -40.56 -19.35
CA ALA A 72 -23.04 -41.57 -18.54
C ALA A 72 -24.49 -41.88 -18.96
N GLY A 73 -25.00 -41.28 -20.04
CA GLY A 73 -26.30 -41.65 -20.64
C GLY A 73 -27.42 -40.62 -20.52
N LEU A 74 -27.23 -39.50 -19.80
CA LEU A 74 -28.26 -38.46 -19.55
C LEU A 74 -29.04 -38.07 -20.82
N GLN A 75 -28.33 -37.78 -21.91
CA GLN A 75 -28.95 -37.29 -23.13
C GLN A 75 -29.85 -38.35 -23.79
N LYS A 76 -29.48 -39.64 -23.67
CA LYS A 76 -30.25 -40.76 -24.24
C LYS A 76 -31.50 -41.01 -23.41
N ASP A 77 -31.36 -41.04 -22.08
CA ASP A 77 -32.45 -41.35 -21.15
C ASP A 77 -33.55 -40.27 -21.13
N LEU A 78 -33.17 -39.01 -21.33
CA LEU A 78 -34.11 -37.89 -21.41
C LEU A 78 -34.61 -37.60 -22.84
N HIS A 79 -34.24 -38.43 -23.82
CA HIS A 79 -34.58 -38.27 -25.24
C HIS A 79 -34.27 -36.87 -25.80
N MET A 80 -33.08 -36.35 -25.48
CA MET A 80 -32.69 -34.98 -25.82
C MET A 80 -31.89 -34.90 -27.13
N THR A 81 -32.24 -33.95 -27.98
CA THR A 81 -31.43 -33.54 -29.13
C THR A 81 -30.18 -32.78 -28.69
N ASN A 82 -29.16 -32.69 -29.55
CA ASN A 82 -27.97 -31.87 -29.28
C ASN A 82 -28.33 -30.38 -29.07
N LYS A 83 -29.33 -29.88 -29.81
CA LYS A 83 -29.84 -28.50 -29.68
C LYS A 83 -30.46 -28.27 -28.30
N GLN A 84 -31.26 -29.23 -27.82
CA GLN A 84 -31.84 -29.21 -26.48
C GLN A 84 -30.75 -29.25 -25.39
N TYR A 85 -29.72 -30.08 -25.56
CA TYR A 85 -28.57 -30.10 -24.65
C TYR A 85 -27.86 -28.73 -24.57
N SER A 86 -27.57 -28.10 -25.71
CA SER A 86 -26.97 -26.75 -25.74
C SER A 86 -27.89 -25.68 -25.11
N THR A 87 -29.21 -25.82 -25.27
CA THR A 87 -30.21 -24.92 -24.65
C THR A 87 -30.16 -25.02 -23.12
N VAL A 88 -30.06 -26.24 -22.58
CA VAL A 88 -29.92 -26.52 -21.14
C VAL A 88 -28.65 -25.91 -20.56
N LEU A 89 -27.53 -25.93 -21.29
CA LEU A 89 -26.31 -25.26 -20.86
C LEU A 89 -26.48 -23.73 -20.88
N THR A 90 -27.06 -23.19 -21.95
CA THR A 90 -27.26 -21.73 -22.12
C THR A 90 -28.13 -21.15 -21.02
N ILE A 91 -29.20 -21.84 -20.61
CA ILE A 91 -30.14 -21.32 -19.61
C ILE A 91 -29.52 -21.21 -18.20
N THR A 92 -28.38 -21.86 -17.95
CA THR A 92 -27.64 -21.69 -16.69
C THR A 92 -26.96 -20.32 -16.63
N TYR A 93 -26.44 -19.83 -17.77
CA TYR A 93 -25.66 -18.58 -17.82
C TYR A 93 -26.50 -17.31 -17.67
N VAL A 94 -27.72 -17.28 -18.22
CA VAL A 94 -28.59 -16.09 -18.18
C VAL A 94 -28.91 -15.65 -16.74
N PRO A 95 -29.50 -16.50 -15.87
CA PRO A 95 -29.78 -16.13 -14.48
C PRO A 95 -28.48 -15.92 -13.69
N TYR A 96 -27.39 -16.63 -14.00
CA TYR A 96 -26.09 -16.42 -13.37
C TYR A 96 -25.61 -14.97 -13.56
N ILE A 97 -25.57 -14.48 -14.80
CA ILE A 97 -25.13 -13.11 -15.13
C ILE A 97 -26.07 -12.07 -14.48
N VAL A 98 -27.39 -12.31 -14.49
CA VAL A 98 -28.37 -11.39 -13.90
C VAL A 98 -28.26 -11.32 -12.38
N CYS A 99 -28.02 -12.46 -11.71
CA CYS A 99 -27.93 -12.53 -10.25
C CYS A 99 -26.57 -12.11 -9.67
N GLU A 100 -25.54 -12.00 -10.49
CA GLU A 100 -24.19 -11.59 -10.08
C GLU A 100 -24.18 -10.20 -9.40
N LEU A 101 -24.94 -9.23 -9.91
CA LEU A 101 -25.02 -7.88 -9.33
C LEU A 101 -25.91 -7.80 -8.07
N PRO A 102 -27.17 -8.28 -8.06
CA PRO A 102 -28.04 -8.21 -6.89
C PRO A 102 -27.51 -8.98 -5.68
N SER A 103 -26.92 -10.16 -5.90
CA SER A 103 -26.35 -10.97 -4.82
C SER A 103 -25.21 -10.24 -4.09
N ASN A 104 -24.43 -9.44 -4.84
CA ASN A 104 -23.32 -8.69 -4.30
C ASN A 104 -23.77 -7.52 -3.40
N LEU A 105 -24.92 -6.91 -3.72
CA LEU A 105 -25.58 -5.93 -2.84
C LEU A 105 -26.12 -6.60 -1.57
N LEU A 106 -26.65 -7.82 -1.69
CA LEU A 106 -27.18 -8.58 -0.58
C LEU A 106 -26.08 -9.01 0.41
N LEU A 107 -24.86 -9.28 -0.08
CA LEU A 107 -23.68 -9.57 0.75
C LEU A 107 -23.37 -8.46 1.76
N LYS A 108 -23.55 -7.20 1.35
CA LYS A 108 -23.35 -6.05 2.25
C LYS A 108 -24.34 -6.04 3.41
N LYS A 109 -25.58 -6.51 3.19
CA LYS A 109 -26.66 -6.48 4.19
C LYS A 109 -26.65 -7.70 5.11
N LEU A 110 -26.47 -8.90 4.57
CA LEU A 110 -26.53 -10.15 5.34
C LEU A 110 -25.17 -10.59 5.90
N GLY A 111 -24.08 -10.03 5.37
CA GLY A 111 -22.71 -10.42 5.70
C GLY A 111 -22.24 -11.65 4.89
N PRO A 112 -21.00 -11.67 4.37
CA PRO A 112 -20.53 -12.77 3.54
C PRO A 112 -20.46 -14.12 4.27
N HIS A 113 -20.15 -14.11 5.57
CA HIS A 113 -20.03 -15.33 6.39
C HIS A 113 -21.33 -16.16 6.48
N ARG A 114 -22.50 -15.56 6.25
CA ARG A 114 -23.79 -16.28 6.24
C ARG A 114 -24.27 -16.55 4.83
N LEU A 115 -24.14 -15.54 3.96
CA LEU A 115 -24.69 -15.63 2.62
C LEU A 115 -23.88 -16.56 1.73
N LEU A 116 -22.54 -16.58 1.80
CA LEU A 116 -21.73 -17.49 0.97
C LEU A 116 -22.02 -18.98 1.26
N PRO A 117 -22.00 -19.44 2.53
CA PRO A 117 -22.39 -20.83 2.81
C PRO A 117 -23.86 -21.12 2.49
N GLY A 118 -24.75 -20.14 2.65
CA GLY A 118 -26.15 -20.26 2.26
C GLY A 118 -26.35 -20.43 0.74
N ILE A 119 -25.55 -19.74 -0.07
CA ILE A 119 -25.52 -19.90 -1.53
C ILE A 119 -25.01 -21.30 -1.90
N VAL A 120 -23.93 -21.78 -1.24
CA VAL A 120 -23.38 -23.15 -1.42
C VAL A 120 -24.42 -24.21 -1.12
N PHE A 121 -25.11 -24.07 0.01
CA PHE A 121 -26.19 -24.97 0.39
C PHE A 121 -27.34 -24.97 -0.62
N ALA A 122 -27.80 -23.78 -1.03
CA ALA A 122 -28.91 -23.64 -1.95
C ALA A 122 -28.60 -24.24 -3.33
N TRP A 123 -27.42 -23.95 -3.90
CA TRP A 123 -27.06 -24.51 -5.21
C TRP A 123 -26.78 -26.02 -5.12
N GLY A 124 -26.15 -26.50 -4.03
CA GLY A 124 -25.92 -27.92 -3.82
C GLY A 124 -27.22 -28.72 -3.79
N LEU A 125 -28.26 -28.16 -3.14
CA LEU A 125 -29.58 -28.77 -3.08
C LEU A 125 -30.22 -28.85 -4.48
N VAL A 126 -30.09 -27.77 -5.28
CA VAL A 126 -30.57 -27.76 -6.67
C VAL A 126 -29.81 -28.78 -7.52
N THR A 127 -28.49 -28.91 -7.35
CA THR A 127 -27.69 -29.95 -8.02
C THR A 127 -28.17 -31.35 -7.64
N ALA A 128 -28.47 -31.61 -6.36
CA ALA A 128 -28.99 -32.90 -5.93
C ALA A 128 -30.36 -33.21 -6.56
N PHE A 129 -31.24 -32.20 -6.67
CA PHE A 129 -32.53 -32.33 -7.34
C PHE A 129 -32.42 -32.55 -8.85
N GLN A 130 -31.35 -32.10 -9.49
CA GLN A 130 -31.10 -32.36 -10.90
C GLN A 130 -30.98 -33.86 -11.21
N GLY A 131 -30.46 -34.66 -10.26
CA GLY A 131 -30.43 -36.12 -10.39
C GLY A 131 -31.80 -36.81 -10.22
N LEU A 132 -32.85 -36.08 -9.84
CA LEU A 132 -34.22 -36.59 -9.71
C LEU A 132 -35.08 -36.31 -10.96
N VAL A 133 -34.50 -35.70 -11.97
CA VAL A 133 -35.23 -35.28 -13.17
C VAL A 133 -35.49 -36.47 -14.09
N HIS A 134 -36.68 -36.52 -14.69
CA HIS A 134 -37.07 -37.56 -15.66
C HIS A 134 -37.40 -37.03 -17.06
N ASN A 135 -37.32 -35.71 -17.28
CA ASN A 135 -37.64 -35.10 -18.57
C ASN A 135 -36.80 -33.85 -18.85
N TYR A 136 -36.81 -33.40 -20.10
CA TYR A 136 -36.11 -32.21 -20.56
C TYR A 136 -36.49 -30.93 -19.78
N SER A 137 -37.77 -30.73 -19.50
CA SER A 137 -38.27 -29.52 -18.83
C SER A 137 -37.78 -29.41 -17.38
N GLY A 138 -37.71 -30.52 -16.66
CA GLY A 138 -37.16 -30.56 -15.30
C GLY A 138 -35.65 -30.27 -15.29
N LEU A 139 -34.92 -30.68 -16.33
CA LEU A 139 -33.50 -30.39 -16.46
C LEU A 139 -33.27 -28.90 -16.74
N ILE A 140 -34.11 -28.28 -17.58
CA ILE A 140 -34.11 -26.83 -17.77
C ILE A 140 -34.38 -26.09 -16.46
N ALA A 141 -35.42 -26.48 -15.71
CA ALA A 141 -35.80 -25.80 -14.49
C ALA A 141 -34.68 -25.84 -13.44
N THR A 142 -34.12 -27.04 -13.20
CA THR A 142 -32.99 -27.20 -12.26
C THR A 142 -31.76 -26.40 -12.68
N ARG A 143 -31.47 -26.32 -13.98
CA ARG A 143 -30.35 -25.53 -14.53
C ARG A 143 -30.55 -24.02 -14.41
N PHE A 144 -31.78 -23.54 -14.59
CA PHE A 144 -32.12 -22.15 -14.35
C PHE A 144 -31.88 -21.78 -12.89
N PHE A 145 -32.38 -22.59 -11.94
CA PHE A 145 -32.17 -22.35 -10.51
C PHE A 145 -30.71 -22.50 -10.08
N LEU A 146 -29.95 -23.41 -10.71
CA LEU A 146 -28.52 -23.56 -10.46
C LEU A 146 -27.79 -22.24 -10.75
N GLY A 147 -28.03 -21.66 -11.95
CA GLY A 147 -27.45 -20.37 -12.32
C GLY A 147 -27.91 -19.23 -11.42
N LEU A 148 -29.20 -19.21 -11.05
CA LEU A 148 -29.78 -18.21 -10.15
C LEU A 148 -29.11 -18.21 -8.76
N CYS A 149 -28.89 -19.40 -8.19
CA CYS A 149 -28.27 -19.56 -6.88
C CYS A 149 -26.77 -19.27 -6.92
N GLU A 150 -26.06 -19.78 -7.94
CA GLU A 150 -24.59 -19.75 -7.98
C GLU A 150 -23.99 -18.38 -8.32
N GLY A 151 -24.72 -17.53 -9.07
CA GLY A 151 -24.18 -16.29 -9.67
C GLY A 151 -23.49 -15.31 -8.71
N GLY A 152 -23.84 -15.33 -7.42
CA GLY A 152 -23.25 -14.45 -6.41
C GLY A 152 -21.96 -14.91 -5.74
N LEU A 153 -21.49 -16.12 -6.05
CA LEU A 153 -20.38 -16.72 -5.32
C LEU A 153 -19.07 -15.96 -5.53
N LEU A 154 -18.61 -15.85 -6.78
CA LEU A 154 -17.27 -15.34 -7.09
C LEU A 154 -17.00 -13.91 -6.60
N PRO A 155 -17.85 -12.90 -6.89
CA PRO A 155 -17.63 -11.56 -6.35
C PRO A 155 -17.67 -11.55 -4.82
N GLY A 156 -18.49 -12.42 -4.21
CA GLY A 156 -18.56 -12.55 -2.77
C GLY A 156 -17.35 -13.20 -2.11
N LEU A 157 -16.70 -14.16 -2.77
CA LEU A 157 -15.43 -14.73 -2.31
C LEU A 157 -14.34 -13.64 -2.25
N VAL A 158 -14.27 -12.79 -3.27
CA VAL A 158 -13.27 -11.70 -3.33
C VAL A 158 -13.56 -10.65 -2.26
N LEU A 159 -14.82 -10.26 -2.07
CA LEU A 159 -15.23 -9.34 -1.00
C LEU A 159 -14.94 -9.91 0.39
N TYR A 160 -15.21 -11.20 0.61
CA TYR A 160 -14.94 -11.82 1.90
C TYR A 160 -13.45 -11.85 2.23
N MET A 161 -12.58 -12.12 1.24
CA MET A 161 -11.13 -12.04 1.44
C MET A 161 -10.65 -10.64 1.82
N SER A 162 -11.31 -9.58 1.34
CA SER A 162 -10.91 -8.21 1.72
C SER A 162 -11.16 -7.89 3.20
N TYR A 163 -11.88 -8.72 3.96
CA TYR A 163 -12.03 -8.51 5.41
C TYR A 163 -10.86 -9.04 6.24
N PHE A 164 -10.00 -9.86 5.65
CA PHE A 164 -8.88 -10.50 6.34
C PHE A 164 -7.53 -10.12 5.76
N TYR A 165 -7.49 -9.66 4.51
CA TYR A 165 -6.25 -9.40 3.79
C TYR A 165 -6.18 -7.96 3.28
N ARG A 166 -4.96 -7.42 3.33
CA ARG A 166 -4.61 -6.16 2.68
C ARG A 166 -4.62 -6.28 1.16
N ARG A 167 -4.65 -5.13 0.49
CA ARG A 167 -4.74 -5.06 -0.99
C ARG A 167 -3.55 -5.71 -1.70
N ASP A 168 -2.35 -5.61 -1.12
CA ASP A 168 -1.11 -6.21 -1.63
C ASP A 168 -1.08 -7.75 -1.49
N GLN A 169 -1.77 -8.27 -0.47
CA GLN A 169 -1.83 -9.68 -0.13
C GLN A 169 -2.96 -10.43 -0.86
N LEU A 170 -4.01 -9.73 -1.26
CA LEU A 170 -5.21 -10.32 -1.87
C LEU A 170 -4.93 -11.05 -3.19
N GLN A 171 -4.02 -10.53 -4.01
CA GLN A 171 -3.76 -11.04 -5.37
C GLN A 171 -3.34 -12.51 -5.40
N LEU A 172 -2.36 -12.90 -4.58
CA LEU A 172 -1.85 -14.27 -4.52
C LEU A 172 -2.95 -15.28 -4.14
N ARG A 173 -3.84 -14.86 -3.23
CA ARG A 173 -4.94 -15.70 -2.72
C ARG A 173 -6.04 -15.88 -3.74
N VAL A 174 -6.35 -14.82 -4.49
CA VAL A 174 -7.23 -14.92 -5.66
C VAL A 174 -6.60 -15.86 -6.69
N ALA A 175 -5.30 -15.79 -6.96
CA ALA A 175 -4.64 -16.73 -7.89
C ALA A 175 -4.74 -18.19 -7.41
N LEU A 176 -4.54 -18.45 -6.10
CA LEU A 176 -4.74 -19.77 -5.50
C LEU A 176 -6.18 -20.25 -5.62
N LEU A 177 -7.16 -19.37 -5.41
CA LEU A 177 -8.58 -19.65 -5.62
C LEU A 177 -8.82 -20.12 -7.06
N PHE A 178 -8.32 -19.40 -8.05
CA PHE A 178 -8.49 -19.74 -9.47
C PHE A 178 -7.86 -21.07 -9.87
N SER A 179 -6.79 -21.49 -9.20
CA SER A 179 -6.16 -22.81 -9.47
C SER A 179 -7.10 -23.99 -9.17
N ALA A 180 -8.12 -23.79 -8.34
CA ALA A 180 -9.14 -24.80 -8.02
C ALA A 180 -9.95 -25.24 -9.26
N THR A 181 -10.03 -24.41 -10.31
CA THR A 181 -10.76 -24.74 -11.55
C THR A 181 -10.17 -25.94 -12.28
N SER A 182 -8.84 -25.97 -12.43
CA SER A 182 -8.12 -27.09 -13.03
C SER A 182 -8.25 -28.35 -12.18
N LEU A 183 -8.22 -28.18 -10.85
CA LEU A 183 -8.38 -29.27 -9.89
C LEU A 183 -9.80 -29.87 -9.94
N ALA A 184 -10.83 -29.02 -10.06
CA ALA A 184 -12.22 -29.44 -10.20
C ALA A 184 -12.43 -30.31 -11.45
N GLY A 185 -11.80 -29.96 -12.59
CA GLY A 185 -11.85 -30.79 -13.80
C GLY A 185 -11.26 -32.20 -13.60
N ALA A 186 -10.13 -32.30 -12.89
CA ALA A 186 -9.49 -33.58 -12.56
C ALA A 186 -10.35 -34.43 -11.61
N PHE A 187 -10.84 -33.83 -10.51
CA PHE A 187 -11.69 -34.53 -9.55
C PHE A 187 -13.04 -34.94 -10.14
N SER A 188 -13.66 -34.08 -10.96
CA SER A 188 -14.95 -34.37 -11.58
C SER A 188 -14.87 -35.61 -12.49
N GLY A 189 -13.80 -35.77 -13.28
CA GLY A 189 -13.59 -36.97 -14.08
C GLY A 189 -13.37 -38.23 -13.22
N LEU A 190 -12.59 -38.13 -12.13
CA LEU A 190 -12.33 -39.27 -11.24
C LEU A 190 -13.58 -39.72 -10.48
N LEU A 191 -14.33 -38.77 -9.92
CA LEU A 191 -15.58 -39.02 -9.19
C LEU A 191 -16.63 -39.61 -10.11
N ALA A 192 -16.80 -39.05 -11.31
CA ALA A 192 -17.72 -39.60 -12.29
C ALA A 192 -17.37 -41.07 -12.62
N ALA A 193 -16.08 -41.39 -12.81
CA ALA A 193 -15.66 -42.75 -13.15
C ALA A 193 -16.01 -43.77 -12.06
N ALA A 194 -15.96 -43.35 -10.78
CA ALA A 194 -16.37 -44.17 -9.66
C ALA A 194 -17.91 -44.29 -9.59
N ILE A 195 -18.62 -43.16 -9.69
CA ILE A 195 -20.07 -43.06 -9.51
C ILE A 195 -20.85 -43.75 -10.63
N VAL A 196 -20.34 -43.76 -11.86
CA VAL A 196 -21.00 -44.46 -12.99
C VAL A 196 -21.19 -45.96 -12.72
N ASN A 197 -20.38 -46.57 -11.83
CA ASN A 197 -20.58 -47.98 -11.44
C ASN A 197 -21.84 -48.20 -10.57
N LEU A 198 -22.51 -47.14 -10.13
CA LEU A 198 -23.80 -47.21 -9.43
C LEU A 198 -24.99 -47.25 -10.40
N ASP A 199 -24.74 -47.38 -11.71
CA ASP A 199 -25.80 -47.54 -12.69
C ASP A 199 -26.73 -48.72 -12.35
N GLY A 200 -28.05 -48.46 -12.36
CA GLY A 200 -29.08 -49.42 -11.99
C GLY A 200 -29.28 -49.64 -10.49
N ARG A 201 -28.41 -49.13 -9.61
CA ARG A 201 -28.61 -49.20 -8.15
C ARG A 201 -29.85 -48.38 -7.76
N HIS A 202 -30.75 -49.01 -7.00
CA HIS A 202 -32.05 -48.44 -6.60
C HIS A 202 -32.91 -47.96 -7.79
N GLY A 203 -32.76 -48.58 -8.97
CA GLY A 203 -33.56 -48.25 -10.16
C GLY A 203 -33.24 -46.88 -10.75
N ARG A 204 -32.06 -46.32 -10.47
CA ARG A 204 -31.62 -45.02 -11.00
C ARG A 204 -30.43 -45.18 -11.94
N PRO A 205 -30.38 -44.38 -13.03
CA PRO A 205 -29.25 -44.42 -13.96
C PRO A 205 -28.01 -43.79 -13.33
N GLY A 206 -26.82 -44.21 -13.78
CA GLY A 206 -25.54 -43.78 -13.21
C GLY A 206 -25.33 -42.26 -13.27
N TRP A 207 -25.86 -41.58 -14.28
CA TRP A 207 -25.78 -40.12 -14.39
C TRP A 207 -26.57 -39.39 -13.29
N ALA A 208 -27.66 -39.98 -12.77
CA ALA A 208 -28.45 -39.39 -11.70
C ALA A 208 -27.65 -39.36 -10.39
N TRP A 209 -26.89 -40.43 -10.14
CA TRP A 209 -26.03 -40.53 -8.95
C TRP A 209 -24.89 -39.50 -8.95
N ILE A 210 -24.39 -39.09 -10.12
CA ILE A 210 -23.38 -38.01 -10.22
C ILE A 210 -23.95 -36.74 -9.57
N PHE A 211 -25.13 -36.29 -10.02
CA PHE A 211 -25.76 -35.08 -9.49
C PHE A 211 -26.18 -35.20 -8.02
N ILE A 212 -26.71 -36.36 -7.61
CA ILE A 212 -27.17 -36.57 -6.23
C ILE A 212 -25.99 -36.52 -5.25
N LEU A 213 -24.93 -37.29 -5.51
CA LEU A 213 -23.80 -37.41 -4.58
C LEU A 213 -23.00 -36.11 -4.51
N GLU A 214 -22.72 -35.48 -5.66
CA GLU A 214 -22.01 -34.20 -5.71
C GLU A 214 -22.85 -33.10 -5.05
N GLY A 215 -24.14 -32.98 -5.39
CA GLY A 215 -25.02 -31.97 -4.80
C GLY A 215 -25.25 -32.13 -3.30
N VAL A 216 -25.39 -33.36 -2.80
CA VAL A 216 -25.48 -33.63 -1.35
C VAL A 216 -24.18 -33.26 -0.65
N PHE A 217 -23.02 -33.65 -1.21
CA PHE A 217 -21.73 -33.28 -0.65
C PHE A 217 -21.57 -31.75 -0.57
N THR A 218 -21.88 -31.04 -1.66
CA THR A 218 -21.88 -29.59 -1.71
C THR A 218 -22.81 -28.99 -0.65
N SER A 219 -24.03 -29.51 -0.51
CA SER A 219 -24.99 -29.02 0.48
C SER A 219 -24.49 -29.19 1.91
N LEU A 220 -23.95 -30.36 2.24
CA LEU A 220 -23.36 -30.64 3.55
C LEU A 220 -22.15 -29.76 3.82
N PHE A 221 -21.32 -29.50 2.80
CA PHE A 221 -20.20 -28.59 2.93
C PHE A 221 -20.66 -27.15 3.15
N GLY A 222 -21.75 -26.71 2.52
CA GLY A 222 -22.39 -25.42 2.79
C GLY A 222 -22.85 -25.29 4.24
N ILE A 223 -23.50 -26.32 4.80
CA ILE A 223 -23.88 -26.36 6.22
C ILE A 223 -22.65 -26.32 7.12
N PHE A 224 -21.64 -27.13 6.83
CA PHE A 224 -20.39 -27.14 7.60
C PHE A 224 -19.71 -25.76 7.58
N ALA A 225 -19.57 -25.15 6.40
CA ALA A 225 -18.93 -23.86 6.25
C ALA A 225 -19.71 -22.73 6.94
N PHE A 226 -21.04 -22.84 7.07
CA PHE A 226 -21.84 -21.89 7.83
C PHE A 226 -21.41 -21.79 9.31
N PHE A 227 -20.96 -22.89 9.91
CA PHE A 227 -20.48 -22.91 11.30
C PHE A 227 -18.99 -22.56 11.44
N VAL A 228 -18.18 -22.85 10.42
CA VAL A 228 -16.72 -22.67 10.48
C VAL A 228 -16.27 -21.30 9.98
N MET A 229 -16.99 -20.68 9.05
CA MET A 229 -16.56 -19.46 8.37
C MET A 229 -16.57 -18.24 9.33
N PRO A 230 -15.40 -17.63 9.63
CA PRO A 230 -15.32 -16.51 10.57
C PRO A 230 -15.95 -15.23 9.99
N SER A 231 -16.57 -14.40 10.82
CA SER A 231 -17.14 -13.12 10.35
C SER A 231 -16.12 -11.96 10.35
N SER A 232 -15.03 -12.08 11.10
CA SER A 232 -13.98 -11.06 11.25
C SER A 232 -12.69 -11.71 11.76
N PRO A 233 -11.52 -11.04 11.66
CA PRO A 233 -10.25 -11.57 12.13
C PRO A 233 -10.28 -12.06 13.59
N ARG A 234 -11.03 -11.36 14.46
CA ARG A 234 -11.20 -11.73 15.88
C ARG A 234 -11.93 -13.05 16.12
N LYS A 235 -12.73 -13.51 15.15
CA LYS A 235 -13.46 -14.79 15.25
C LYS A 235 -12.74 -15.96 14.58
N VAL A 236 -11.53 -15.74 14.07
CA VAL A 236 -10.75 -16.83 13.49
C VAL A 236 -10.24 -17.74 14.60
N LEU A 237 -10.49 -19.04 14.47
CA LEU A 237 -10.06 -20.04 15.45
C LEU A 237 -8.52 -20.06 15.57
N GLY A 238 -8.02 -19.95 16.79
CA GLY A 238 -6.57 -20.07 17.07
C GLY A 238 -5.74 -18.80 16.87
N LEU A 239 -6.37 -17.64 16.59
CA LEU A 239 -5.70 -16.34 16.68
C LEU A 239 -5.68 -15.85 18.14
N SER A 240 -4.52 -15.40 18.59
CA SER A 240 -4.37 -14.67 19.86
C SER A 240 -4.87 -13.23 19.74
N ASP A 241 -5.13 -12.58 20.88
CA ASP A 241 -5.55 -11.17 20.89
C ASP A 241 -4.47 -10.25 20.29
N ALA A 242 -3.19 -10.54 20.54
CA ALA A 242 -2.07 -9.78 19.96
C ALA A 242 -1.99 -9.95 18.42
N GLU A 243 -2.17 -11.17 17.91
CA GLU A 243 -2.23 -11.44 16.46
C GLU A 243 -3.44 -10.77 15.81
N THR A 244 -4.58 -10.75 16.50
CA THR A 244 -5.81 -10.11 16.03
C THR A 244 -5.65 -8.60 15.92
N GLU A 245 -5.07 -7.96 16.94
CA GLU A 245 -4.87 -6.52 16.92
C GLU A 245 -3.86 -6.11 15.84
N ALA A 246 -2.78 -6.88 15.65
CA ALA A 246 -1.81 -6.64 14.57
C ALA A 246 -2.46 -6.67 13.17
N ILE A 247 -3.39 -7.60 12.92
CA ILE A 247 -4.14 -7.68 11.66
C ILE A 247 -5.13 -6.51 11.53
N ASN A 248 -5.88 -6.19 12.59
CA ASN A 248 -6.86 -5.10 12.56
C ASN A 248 -6.18 -3.73 12.39
N GLU A 249 -5.05 -3.50 13.06
CA GLU A 249 -4.24 -2.30 12.91
C GLU A 249 -3.77 -2.14 11.46
N MET A 250 -3.28 -3.22 10.84
CA MET A 250 -2.90 -3.22 9.44
C MET A 250 -4.06 -2.98 8.48
N LEU A 251 -5.23 -3.56 8.73
CA LEU A 251 -6.43 -3.33 7.92
C LEU A 251 -6.95 -1.88 8.05
N ARG A 252 -6.83 -1.28 9.24
CA ARG A 252 -7.13 0.15 9.49
C ARG A 252 -6.18 1.07 8.73
N LEU A 253 -4.87 0.78 8.77
CA LEU A 253 -3.85 1.53 8.03
C LEU A 253 -4.09 1.50 6.50
N ASP A 254 -4.65 0.41 5.97
CA ASP A 254 -4.96 0.25 4.55
C ASP A 254 -6.32 0.88 4.14
N GLY A 255 -7.02 1.53 5.07
CA GLY A 255 -8.36 2.10 4.85
C GLY A 255 -9.44 1.04 4.60
N ASN A 256 -9.21 -0.19 5.07
CA ASN A 256 -10.03 -1.37 4.83
C ASN A 256 -10.59 -1.93 6.15
N ASP A 257 -10.95 -1.03 7.06
CA ASP A 257 -11.55 -1.27 8.38
C ASP A 257 -13.03 -1.72 8.31
N GLY A 258 -13.58 -1.89 7.10
CA GLY A 258 -15.00 -2.15 6.88
C GLY A 258 -15.90 -0.93 7.12
N THR A 259 -15.33 0.20 7.56
CA THR A 259 -16.01 1.48 7.82
C THR A 259 -15.62 2.60 6.84
N GLY A 260 -14.61 2.37 5.99
CA GLY A 260 -14.19 3.26 4.91
C GLY A 260 -15.27 3.48 3.84
N HIS A 261 -16.17 4.44 4.10
CA HIS A 261 -17.09 5.00 3.13
C HIS A 261 -16.34 5.82 2.08
N GLU A 262 -15.77 5.20 1.05
CA GLU A 262 -15.71 5.91 -0.23
C GLU A 262 -17.16 6.16 -0.67
N PRO A 263 -17.62 7.41 -0.84
CA PRO A 263 -18.97 7.69 -1.25
C PRO A 263 -19.23 7.02 -2.60
N PHE A 264 -20.33 6.26 -2.69
CA PHE A 264 -20.70 5.58 -3.92
C PHE A 264 -20.87 6.60 -5.05
N SER A 265 -20.15 6.41 -6.15
CA SER A 265 -20.11 7.33 -7.28
C SER A 265 -20.49 6.63 -8.58
N TRP A 266 -21.67 6.95 -9.12
CA TRP A 266 -22.11 6.49 -10.44
C TRP A 266 -21.14 6.89 -11.57
N SER A 267 -20.48 8.04 -11.42
CA SER A 267 -19.44 8.49 -12.36
C SER A 267 -18.26 7.52 -12.41
N SER A 268 -17.84 6.99 -11.25
CA SER A 268 -16.76 5.99 -11.17
C SER A 268 -17.14 4.66 -11.81
N VAL A 269 -18.39 4.21 -11.64
CA VAL A 269 -18.93 3.02 -12.30
C VAL A 269 -18.94 3.19 -13.82
N LEU A 270 -19.52 4.29 -14.31
CA LEU A 270 -19.57 4.62 -15.75
C LEU A 270 -18.17 4.83 -16.37
N SER A 271 -17.18 5.24 -15.56
CA SER A 271 -15.82 5.42 -16.03
C SER A 271 -15.15 4.09 -16.42
N ALA A 272 -15.56 2.95 -15.83
CA ALA A 272 -15.04 1.63 -16.19
C ALA A 272 -15.45 1.24 -17.62
N PHE A 273 -16.69 1.52 -18.01
CA PHE A 273 -17.21 1.28 -19.36
C PHE A 273 -16.57 2.18 -20.43
N LYS A 274 -15.95 3.29 -20.03
CA LYS A 274 -15.26 4.23 -20.93
C LYS A 274 -13.74 4.06 -20.93
N ALA A 275 -13.20 3.19 -20.07
CA ALA A 275 -11.77 2.99 -19.95
C ALA A 275 -11.26 2.02 -21.03
N PRO A 276 -10.41 2.47 -21.97
CA PRO A 276 -9.99 1.61 -23.07
C PRO A 276 -9.20 0.38 -22.59
N GLN A 277 -8.40 0.51 -21.52
CA GLN A 277 -7.70 -0.64 -20.92
C GLN A 277 -8.66 -1.73 -20.43
N VAL A 278 -9.80 -1.35 -19.84
CA VAL A 278 -10.82 -2.30 -19.37
C VAL A 278 -11.50 -2.97 -20.56
N LEU A 279 -11.92 -2.20 -21.55
CA LEU A 279 -12.59 -2.74 -22.75
C LEU A 279 -11.65 -3.65 -23.55
N LEU A 280 -10.37 -3.28 -23.70
CA LEU A 280 -9.38 -4.10 -24.38
C LEU A 280 -9.12 -5.43 -23.65
N LEU A 281 -9.14 -5.44 -22.31
CA LEU A 281 -9.01 -6.67 -21.52
C LEU A 281 -10.28 -7.54 -21.51
N CYS A 282 -11.47 -6.98 -21.75
CA CYS A 282 -12.71 -7.75 -21.86
C CYS A 282 -12.72 -8.70 -23.08
N ILE A 283 -12.06 -8.32 -24.17
CA ILE A 283 -11.99 -9.13 -25.40
C ILE A 283 -11.26 -10.48 -25.19
N PRO A 284 -10.01 -10.52 -24.69
CA PRO A 284 -9.35 -11.80 -24.41
C PRO A 284 -10.02 -12.57 -23.27
N LEU A 285 -10.72 -11.91 -22.33
CA LEU A 285 -11.56 -12.60 -21.34
C LEU A 285 -12.74 -13.34 -21.97
N PHE A 286 -13.38 -12.74 -22.97
CA PHE A 286 -14.40 -13.42 -23.78
C PHE A 286 -13.79 -14.63 -24.53
N PHE A 287 -12.63 -14.47 -25.17
CA PHE A 287 -11.94 -15.58 -25.85
C PHE A 287 -11.55 -16.72 -24.89
N SER A 288 -11.04 -16.35 -23.71
CA SER A 288 -10.73 -17.30 -22.63
C SER A 288 -12.00 -18.00 -22.15
N GLY A 289 -13.12 -17.29 -21.98
CA GLY A 289 -14.42 -17.87 -21.65
C GLY A 289 -14.91 -18.90 -22.67
N VAL A 290 -14.85 -18.58 -23.97
CA VAL A 290 -15.25 -19.51 -25.05
C VAL A 290 -14.45 -20.81 -24.98
N THR A 291 -13.13 -20.69 -24.88
CA THR A 291 -12.23 -21.85 -24.90
C THR A 291 -12.29 -22.66 -23.60
N LEU A 292 -12.39 -22.01 -22.44
CA LEU A 292 -12.39 -22.64 -21.12
C LEU A 292 -13.67 -23.44 -20.88
N PHE A 293 -14.83 -22.82 -21.08
CA PHE A 293 -16.12 -23.50 -20.87
C PHE A 293 -16.41 -24.53 -21.96
N GLY A 294 -15.91 -24.30 -23.18
CA GLY A 294 -15.97 -25.29 -24.25
C GLY A 294 -15.25 -26.58 -23.87
N LEU A 295 -14.05 -26.49 -23.32
CA LEU A 295 -13.33 -27.67 -22.80
C LEU A 295 -14.00 -28.22 -21.53
N ALA A 296 -14.47 -27.38 -20.61
CA ALA A 296 -15.11 -27.84 -19.36
C ALA A 296 -16.32 -28.76 -19.62
N PHE A 297 -17.22 -28.37 -20.52
CA PHE A 297 -18.46 -29.12 -20.75
C PHE A 297 -18.33 -30.25 -21.77
N PHE A 298 -17.40 -30.12 -22.72
CA PHE A 298 -17.30 -31.05 -23.83
C PHE A 298 -16.05 -31.94 -23.79
N ALA A 299 -15.06 -31.71 -22.91
CA ALA A 299 -13.89 -32.59 -22.79
C ALA A 299 -14.25 -34.07 -22.61
N PRO A 300 -15.20 -34.47 -21.75
CA PRO A 300 -15.61 -35.87 -21.65
C PRO A 300 -16.19 -36.39 -22.96
N THR A 301 -16.96 -35.57 -23.69
CA THR A 301 -17.54 -35.93 -24.99
C THR A 301 -16.46 -36.08 -26.07
N ILE A 302 -15.47 -35.17 -26.09
CA ILE A 302 -14.31 -35.22 -27.00
C ILE A 302 -13.49 -36.48 -26.74
N VAL A 303 -13.22 -36.82 -25.48
CA VAL A 303 -12.49 -38.05 -25.14
C VAL A 303 -13.34 -39.30 -25.45
N ASN A 304 -14.66 -39.24 -25.28
CA ASN A 304 -15.55 -40.34 -25.63
C ASN A 304 -15.58 -40.61 -27.15
N SER A 305 -15.54 -39.57 -27.97
CA SER A 305 -15.52 -39.70 -29.44
C SER A 305 -14.25 -40.39 -29.97
N LEU A 306 -13.20 -40.49 -29.16
CA LEU A 306 -12.02 -41.31 -29.45
C LEU A 306 -12.28 -42.83 -29.33
N GLY A 307 -13.48 -43.24 -28.92
CA GLY A 307 -13.87 -44.66 -28.80
C GLY A 307 -13.39 -45.31 -27.50
N TYR A 308 -13.40 -44.58 -26.39
CA TYR A 308 -13.21 -45.17 -25.05
C TYR A 308 -14.57 -45.49 -24.42
N SER A 309 -14.62 -46.46 -23.50
CA SER A 309 -15.83 -46.73 -22.70
C SER A 309 -16.14 -45.55 -21.76
N PRO A 310 -17.39 -45.36 -21.30
CA PRO A 310 -17.77 -44.23 -20.43
C PRO A 310 -16.85 -44.05 -19.20
N ILE A 311 -16.55 -45.14 -18.48
CA ILE A 311 -15.66 -45.12 -17.31
C ILE A 311 -14.23 -44.74 -17.72
N ARG A 312 -13.71 -45.36 -18.80
CA ARG A 312 -12.36 -45.07 -19.29
C ARG A 312 -12.25 -43.64 -19.82
N THR A 313 -13.29 -43.13 -20.49
CA THR A 313 -13.38 -41.74 -20.95
C THR A 313 -13.17 -40.78 -19.77
N GLN A 314 -13.91 -40.99 -18.69
CA GLN A 314 -13.85 -40.11 -17.51
C GLN A 314 -12.46 -40.17 -16.87
N LEU A 315 -11.87 -41.37 -16.70
CA LEU A 315 -10.49 -41.50 -16.21
C LEU A 315 -9.46 -40.83 -17.14
N MET A 316 -9.66 -40.92 -18.45
CA MET A 316 -8.74 -40.32 -19.43
C MET A 316 -8.83 -38.78 -19.46
N THR A 317 -9.89 -38.17 -18.93
CA THR A 317 -9.94 -36.69 -18.77
C THR A 317 -9.06 -36.19 -17.62
N VAL A 318 -8.77 -37.01 -16.62
CA VAL A 318 -8.05 -36.60 -15.40
C VAL A 318 -6.61 -36.12 -15.68
N PRO A 319 -5.76 -36.82 -16.46
CA PRO A 319 -4.36 -36.43 -16.61
C PRO A 319 -4.14 -35.07 -17.28
N PRO A 320 -4.84 -34.70 -18.38
CA PRO A 320 -4.77 -33.35 -18.94
C PRO A 320 -5.10 -32.23 -17.93
N TYR A 321 -6.10 -32.43 -17.07
CA TYR A 321 -6.46 -31.47 -16.03
C TYR A 321 -5.43 -31.41 -14.90
N ALA A 322 -4.83 -32.54 -14.51
CA ALA A 322 -3.75 -32.57 -13.52
C ALA A 322 -2.51 -31.81 -14.02
N VAL A 323 -2.14 -31.98 -15.29
CA VAL A 323 -1.06 -31.19 -15.91
C VAL A 323 -1.43 -29.71 -15.95
N SER A 324 -2.69 -29.40 -16.26
CA SER A 324 -3.19 -28.02 -16.25
C SER A 324 -3.06 -27.37 -14.88
N PHE A 325 -3.34 -28.08 -13.80
CA PHE A 325 -3.18 -27.58 -12.43
C PHE A 325 -1.72 -27.17 -12.15
N VAL A 326 -0.76 -28.05 -12.47
CA VAL A 326 0.68 -27.78 -12.24
C VAL A 326 1.16 -26.60 -13.09
N VAL A 327 0.81 -26.59 -14.39
CA VAL A 327 1.20 -25.51 -15.32
C VAL A 327 0.58 -24.17 -14.92
N SER A 328 -0.70 -24.16 -14.54
CA SER A 328 -1.40 -22.95 -14.12
C SER A 328 -0.76 -22.35 -12.87
N LEU A 329 -0.38 -23.18 -11.88
CA LEU A 329 0.28 -22.71 -10.67
C LEU A 329 1.69 -22.17 -10.96
N ALA A 330 2.48 -22.86 -11.78
CA ALA A 330 3.83 -22.44 -12.15
C ALA A 330 3.82 -21.11 -12.92
N LEU A 331 2.90 -20.95 -13.88
CA LEU A 331 2.76 -19.71 -14.66
C LEU A 331 2.18 -18.57 -13.82
N ALA A 332 1.22 -18.83 -12.94
CA ALA A 332 0.71 -17.82 -12.02
C ALA A 332 1.82 -17.30 -11.08
N TYR A 333 2.60 -18.20 -10.49
CA TYR A 333 3.74 -17.84 -9.65
C TYR A 333 4.78 -17.02 -10.42
N THR A 334 5.13 -17.45 -11.64
CA THR A 334 6.08 -16.73 -12.50
C THR A 334 5.54 -15.34 -12.86
N SER A 335 4.26 -15.24 -13.21
CA SER A 335 3.59 -13.99 -13.56
C SER A 335 3.60 -13.00 -12.40
N ASP A 336 3.34 -13.46 -11.17
CA ASP A 336 3.40 -12.63 -9.96
C ASP A 336 4.84 -12.23 -9.61
N ARG A 337 5.79 -13.18 -9.67
CA ARG A 337 7.19 -12.98 -9.28
C ARG A 337 7.92 -11.97 -10.15
N TYR A 338 7.69 -12.02 -11.46
CA TYR A 338 8.33 -11.15 -12.44
C TYR A 338 7.43 -9.99 -12.88
N LYS A 339 6.17 -9.97 -12.41
CA LYS A 339 5.15 -8.96 -12.79
C LYS A 339 4.91 -8.87 -14.30
N LEU A 340 5.01 -10.01 -14.99
CA LEU A 340 4.83 -10.13 -16.44
C LEU A 340 3.46 -10.74 -16.73
N ARG A 341 2.47 -9.90 -17.08
CA ARG A 341 1.11 -10.36 -17.37
C ARG A 341 0.94 -10.71 -18.85
N GLY A 342 1.26 -9.79 -19.74
CA GLY A 342 1.13 -10.00 -21.18
C GLY A 342 1.99 -11.12 -21.76
N PRO A 343 3.29 -11.27 -21.41
CA PRO A 343 4.11 -12.36 -21.92
C PRO A 343 3.60 -13.74 -21.47
N VAL A 344 3.10 -13.85 -20.23
CA VAL A 344 2.51 -15.10 -19.73
C VAL A 344 1.23 -15.42 -20.49
N LEU A 345 0.36 -14.43 -20.72
CA LEU A 345 -0.84 -14.63 -21.54
C LEU A 345 -0.48 -15.08 -22.96
N PHE A 346 0.52 -14.47 -23.59
CA PHE A 346 1.00 -14.86 -24.92
C PHE A 346 1.48 -16.32 -24.94
N VAL A 347 2.30 -16.72 -23.96
CA VAL A 347 2.78 -18.11 -23.85
C VAL A 347 1.62 -19.09 -23.69
N THR A 348 0.64 -18.79 -22.83
CA THR A 348 -0.54 -19.65 -22.65
C THR A 348 -1.38 -19.77 -23.93
N GLY A 349 -1.53 -18.68 -24.68
CA GLY A 349 -2.20 -18.67 -25.98
C GLY A 349 -1.46 -19.49 -27.03
N VAL A 350 -0.12 -19.45 -27.07
CA VAL A 350 0.71 -20.26 -27.98
C VAL A 350 0.56 -21.75 -27.67
N ILE A 351 0.58 -22.13 -26.38
CA ILE A 351 0.38 -23.51 -25.95
C ILE A 351 -1.02 -24.00 -26.37
N ALA A 352 -2.06 -23.21 -26.11
CA ALA A 352 -3.43 -23.54 -26.53
C ALA A 352 -3.55 -23.66 -28.06
N THR A 353 -2.96 -22.72 -28.81
CA THR A 353 -2.94 -22.70 -30.27
C THR A 353 -2.28 -23.97 -30.83
N ALA A 354 -1.12 -24.35 -30.30
CA ALA A 354 -0.45 -25.58 -30.70
C ALA A 354 -1.33 -26.82 -30.44
N GLY A 355 -1.99 -26.88 -29.29
CA GLY A 355 -2.93 -27.95 -28.96
C GLY A 355 -4.10 -28.06 -29.94
N TYR A 356 -4.79 -26.96 -30.23
CA TYR A 356 -5.89 -26.94 -31.18
C TYR A 356 -5.43 -27.23 -32.62
N ALA A 357 -4.25 -26.75 -33.03
CA ALA A 357 -3.67 -27.02 -34.35
C ALA A 357 -3.33 -28.51 -34.54
N ILE A 358 -2.76 -29.16 -33.52
CA ILE A 358 -2.49 -30.61 -33.54
C ILE A 358 -3.80 -31.40 -33.64
N TYR A 359 -4.82 -31.01 -32.87
CA TYR A 359 -6.12 -31.68 -32.93
C TYR A 359 -6.76 -31.60 -34.32
N LEU A 360 -6.59 -30.46 -35.01
CA LEU A 360 -7.13 -30.25 -36.35
C LEU A 360 -6.35 -31.01 -37.44
N SER A 361 -5.03 -31.13 -37.30
CA SER A 361 -4.16 -31.67 -38.34
C SER A 361 -4.08 -33.19 -38.37
N THR A 362 -4.36 -33.87 -37.26
CA THR A 362 -4.19 -35.32 -37.13
C THR A 362 -5.51 -36.09 -37.06
N THR A 363 -5.51 -37.30 -37.60
CA THR A 363 -6.58 -38.31 -37.40
C THR A 363 -6.19 -39.35 -36.35
N ASN A 364 -4.93 -39.38 -35.92
CA ASN A 364 -4.44 -40.41 -35.02
C ASN A 364 -5.01 -40.21 -33.60
N LYS A 365 -5.69 -41.23 -33.07
CA LYS A 365 -6.30 -41.26 -31.73
C LYS A 365 -5.34 -40.82 -30.62
N HIS A 366 -4.09 -41.28 -30.65
CA HIS A 366 -3.10 -40.93 -29.63
C HIS A 366 -2.66 -39.48 -29.72
N ALA A 367 -2.51 -38.94 -30.94
CA ALA A 367 -2.16 -37.54 -31.15
C ALA A 367 -3.33 -36.61 -30.79
N LEU A 368 -4.58 -37.00 -31.07
CA LEU A 368 -5.78 -36.28 -30.63
C LEU A 368 -5.84 -36.20 -29.10
N TYR A 369 -5.62 -37.31 -28.40
CA TYR A 369 -5.54 -37.31 -26.94
C TYR A 369 -4.36 -36.47 -26.42
N GLY A 370 -3.17 -36.62 -27.01
CA GLY A 370 -1.98 -35.85 -26.66
C GLY A 370 -2.18 -34.34 -26.82
N SER A 371 -2.98 -33.90 -27.79
CA SER A 371 -3.30 -32.48 -27.98
C SER A 371 -4.04 -31.85 -26.78
N LEU A 372 -4.79 -32.64 -26.00
CA LEU A 372 -5.49 -32.15 -24.81
C LEU A 372 -4.52 -31.72 -23.70
N PHE A 373 -3.33 -32.30 -23.66
CA PHE A 373 -2.25 -31.89 -22.74
C PHE A 373 -1.66 -30.52 -23.08
N LEU A 374 -2.03 -29.93 -24.21
CA LEU A 374 -1.68 -28.56 -24.57
C LEU A 374 -2.92 -27.65 -24.52
N GLN A 375 -4.06 -28.12 -25.03
CA GLN A 375 -5.31 -27.35 -25.02
C GLN A 375 -5.73 -26.97 -23.59
N ILE A 376 -5.84 -27.95 -22.68
CA ILE A 376 -6.37 -27.68 -21.33
C ILE A 376 -5.41 -26.80 -20.51
N PRO A 377 -4.10 -27.09 -20.40
CA PRO A 377 -3.19 -26.23 -19.65
C PRO A 377 -3.07 -24.81 -20.22
N GLY A 378 -3.02 -24.67 -21.55
CA GLY A 378 -2.94 -23.34 -22.18
C GLY A 378 -4.18 -22.49 -21.91
N VAL A 379 -5.36 -23.08 -21.97
CA VAL A 379 -6.62 -22.35 -21.74
C VAL A 379 -6.83 -22.03 -20.26
N TYR A 380 -6.64 -22.99 -19.36
CA TYR A 380 -6.92 -22.80 -17.93
C TYR A 380 -5.91 -21.88 -17.24
N ALA A 381 -4.65 -21.83 -17.71
CA ALA A 381 -3.66 -20.89 -17.20
C ALA A 381 -3.91 -19.43 -17.63
N SER A 382 -4.72 -19.20 -18.68
CA SER A 382 -5.03 -17.86 -19.18
C SER A 382 -5.99 -17.07 -18.27
N ALA A 383 -7.00 -17.73 -17.72
CA ALA A 383 -8.05 -17.13 -16.89
C ALA A 383 -7.55 -16.42 -15.62
N PRO A 384 -6.68 -17.02 -14.76
CA PRO A 384 -6.14 -16.34 -13.59
C PRO A 384 -5.28 -15.13 -13.99
N THR A 385 -4.49 -15.26 -15.06
CA THR A 385 -3.61 -14.20 -15.56
C THR A 385 -4.43 -12.98 -16.02
N LEU A 386 -5.50 -13.20 -16.79
CA LEU A 386 -6.40 -12.14 -17.25
C LEU A 386 -7.15 -11.46 -16.11
N SER A 387 -7.64 -12.24 -15.15
CA SER A 387 -8.36 -11.72 -13.98
C SER A 387 -7.47 -10.82 -13.12
N ALA A 388 -6.24 -11.27 -12.86
CA ALA A 388 -5.22 -10.48 -12.17
C ALA A 388 -4.84 -9.22 -12.95
N TRP A 389 -4.73 -9.31 -14.28
CA TRP A 389 -4.36 -8.17 -15.12
C TRP A 389 -5.46 -7.10 -15.14
N MET A 390 -6.74 -7.50 -15.19
CA MET A 390 -7.87 -6.58 -15.07
C MET A 390 -7.87 -5.83 -13.73
N ALA A 391 -7.74 -6.56 -12.63
CA ALA A 391 -7.75 -5.97 -11.28
C ALA A 391 -6.59 -4.97 -11.07
N ASN A 392 -5.43 -5.22 -11.69
CA ASN A 392 -4.24 -4.38 -11.55
C ASN A 392 -4.29 -3.08 -12.37
N ASN A 393 -5.10 -3.00 -13.43
CA ASN A 393 -5.18 -1.84 -14.33
C ASN A 393 -6.44 -0.98 -14.15
N ALA A 394 -7.16 -1.17 -13.04
CA ALA A 394 -8.36 -0.38 -12.75
C ALA A 394 -8.27 0.20 -11.34
N GLN A 395 -8.30 1.52 -11.25
CA GLN A 395 -8.40 2.32 -10.03
C GLN A 395 -9.24 3.58 -10.35
N PRO A 396 -10.05 4.14 -9.43
CA PRO A 396 -10.25 3.84 -8.00
C PRO A 396 -11.12 2.60 -7.68
N TYR A 397 -11.45 2.35 -6.40
CA TYR A 397 -12.12 1.12 -5.94
C TYR A 397 -13.40 0.76 -6.71
N TYR A 398 -14.36 1.67 -6.84
CA TYR A 398 -15.63 1.39 -7.54
C TYR A 398 -15.42 1.12 -9.04
N LYS A 399 -14.44 1.77 -9.67
CA LYS A 399 -14.05 1.49 -11.05
C LYS A 399 -13.45 0.10 -11.17
N ARG A 400 -12.55 -0.29 -10.25
CA ARG A 400 -11.94 -1.62 -10.20
C ARG A 400 -12.98 -2.73 -10.01
N ALA A 401 -13.87 -2.56 -9.04
CA ALA A 401 -14.95 -3.51 -8.78
C ALA A 401 -15.85 -3.69 -10.02
N THR A 402 -16.19 -2.57 -10.69
CA THR A 402 -16.98 -2.60 -11.93
C THR A 402 -16.21 -3.28 -13.07
N ALA A 403 -14.92 -2.98 -13.24
CA ALA A 403 -14.08 -3.59 -14.28
C ALA A 403 -13.95 -5.11 -14.12
N VAL A 404 -13.77 -5.57 -12.88
CA VAL A 404 -13.72 -7.00 -12.55
C VAL A 404 -15.08 -7.67 -12.79
N ALA A 405 -16.19 -7.03 -12.45
CA ALA A 405 -17.52 -7.58 -12.74
C ALA A 405 -17.78 -7.69 -14.25
N ILE A 406 -17.50 -6.64 -15.03
CA ILE A 406 -17.64 -6.68 -16.50
C ILE A 406 -16.75 -7.78 -17.10
N ALA A 407 -15.53 -7.95 -16.60
CA ALA A 407 -14.63 -9.02 -17.01
C ALA A 407 -15.29 -10.41 -16.92
N PHE A 408 -15.96 -10.72 -15.81
CA PHE A 408 -16.65 -12.00 -15.64
C PHE A 408 -17.92 -12.11 -16.48
N VAL A 409 -18.65 -11.01 -16.68
CA VAL A 409 -19.77 -10.99 -17.64
C VAL A 409 -19.28 -11.37 -19.04
N PHE A 410 -18.18 -10.78 -19.53
CA PHE A 410 -17.61 -11.13 -20.84
C PHE A 410 -17.12 -12.58 -20.89
N SER A 411 -16.52 -13.10 -19.82
CA SER A 411 -16.14 -14.52 -19.73
C SER A 411 -17.36 -15.45 -19.82
N ASN A 412 -18.45 -15.13 -19.12
CA ASN A 412 -19.70 -15.89 -19.15
C ASN A 412 -20.43 -15.77 -20.50
N LEU A 413 -20.37 -14.62 -21.18
CA LEU A 413 -20.83 -14.47 -22.57
C LEU A 413 -20.06 -15.39 -23.51
N GLY A 414 -18.75 -15.55 -23.30
CA GLY A 414 -17.93 -16.55 -23.98
C GLY A 414 -18.42 -17.97 -23.69
N GLY A 415 -18.79 -18.24 -22.43
CA GLY A 415 -19.45 -19.47 -22.00
C GLY A 415 -20.71 -19.79 -22.82
N ILE A 416 -21.59 -18.81 -23.03
CA ILE A 416 -22.79 -19.00 -23.88
C ILE A 416 -22.38 -19.43 -25.29
N VAL A 417 -21.46 -18.72 -25.94
CA VAL A 417 -20.99 -19.06 -27.29
C VAL A 417 -20.40 -20.47 -27.32
N SER A 418 -19.63 -20.87 -26.30
CA SER A 418 -19.03 -22.21 -26.21
C SER A 418 -20.05 -23.34 -26.25
N THR A 419 -21.29 -23.11 -25.79
CA THR A 419 -22.34 -24.15 -25.76
C THR A 419 -22.89 -24.48 -27.15
N TRP A 420 -22.75 -23.57 -28.12
CA TRP A 420 -23.33 -23.69 -29.47
C TRP A 420 -22.32 -24.14 -30.54
N ILE A 421 -21.02 -24.10 -30.25
CA ILE A 421 -19.97 -24.37 -31.26
C ILE A 421 -19.65 -25.87 -31.46
N PHE A 422 -20.22 -26.79 -30.67
CA PHE A 422 -19.96 -28.25 -30.74
C PHE A 422 -21.09 -29.11 -31.38
N PRO A 423 -21.61 -28.80 -32.58
CA PRO A 423 -22.71 -29.57 -33.18
C PRO A 423 -22.29 -30.90 -33.83
N ASP A 424 -21.02 -31.04 -34.26
CA ASP A 424 -20.58 -32.09 -35.21
C ASP A 424 -19.65 -33.17 -34.57
N PRO A 425 -20.19 -34.21 -33.91
CA PRO A 425 -19.40 -35.40 -33.56
C PRO A 425 -19.00 -36.20 -34.81
N PRO A 426 -17.90 -37.00 -34.80
CA PRO A 426 -17.00 -37.25 -33.66
C PRO A 426 -15.82 -36.25 -33.57
N ARG A 427 -15.58 -35.45 -34.60
CA ARG A 427 -14.32 -34.71 -34.78
C ARG A 427 -14.40 -33.22 -34.42
N PHE A 428 -15.60 -32.69 -34.15
CA PHE A 428 -15.84 -31.33 -33.64
C PHE A 428 -15.02 -30.24 -34.36
N THR A 429 -14.90 -30.34 -35.69
CA THR A 429 -13.96 -29.50 -36.46
C THR A 429 -14.34 -28.03 -36.46
N THR A 430 -15.64 -27.73 -36.42
CA THR A 430 -16.19 -26.36 -36.33
C THR A 430 -15.79 -25.72 -35.00
N ALA A 431 -16.04 -26.41 -33.88
CA ALA A 431 -15.64 -25.96 -32.54
C ALA A 431 -14.13 -25.71 -32.45
N THR A 432 -13.34 -26.65 -32.96
CA THR A 432 -11.88 -26.59 -32.86
C THR A 432 -11.30 -25.45 -33.70
N ARG A 433 -11.85 -25.19 -34.91
CA ARG A 433 -11.45 -24.04 -35.73
C ARG A 433 -11.73 -22.70 -35.05
N LEU A 434 -12.90 -22.57 -34.43
CA LEU A 434 -13.27 -21.36 -33.68
C LEU A 434 -12.38 -21.19 -32.44
N ASN A 435 -12.18 -22.25 -31.65
CA ASN A 435 -11.31 -22.21 -30.48
C ASN A 435 -9.84 -21.92 -30.83
N LEU A 436 -9.35 -22.43 -31.97
CA LEU A 436 -8.03 -22.08 -32.50
C LEU A 436 -7.94 -20.58 -32.82
N ALA A 437 -8.95 -20.02 -33.50
CA ALA A 437 -9.00 -18.59 -33.80
C ALA A 437 -9.02 -17.74 -32.52
N PHE A 438 -9.79 -18.14 -31.51
CA PHE A 438 -9.82 -17.47 -30.21
C PHE A 438 -8.49 -17.60 -29.45
N ALA A 439 -7.82 -18.76 -29.51
CA ALA A 439 -6.50 -18.96 -28.91
C ALA A 439 -5.42 -18.09 -29.57
N VAL A 440 -5.45 -17.94 -30.90
CA VAL A 440 -4.60 -16.97 -31.62
C VAL A 440 -4.97 -15.55 -31.23
N GLY A 441 -6.27 -15.26 -31.09
CA GLY A 441 -6.79 -13.99 -30.58
C GLY A 441 -6.23 -13.63 -29.21
N LEU A 442 -6.08 -14.60 -28.29
CA LEU A 442 -5.42 -14.37 -27.00
C LEU A 442 -3.99 -13.87 -27.17
N CYS A 443 -3.20 -14.46 -28.07
CA CYS A 443 -1.83 -14.02 -28.36
C CYS A 443 -1.80 -12.61 -28.94
N VAL A 444 -2.66 -12.33 -29.92
CA VAL A 444 -2.72 -11.02 -30.59
C VAL A 444 -3.10 -9.92 -29.60
N PHE A 445 -4.15 -10.15 -28.80
CA PHE A 445 -4.58 -9.17 -27.82
C PHE A 445 -3.62 -9.04 -26.64
N ALA A 446 -2.89 -10.10 -26.26
CA ALA A 446 -1.81 -9.99 -25.28
C ALA A 446 -0.76 -8.95 -25.72
N VAL A 447 -0.33 -9.01 -26.98
CA VAL A 447 0.64 -8.06 -27.56
C VAL A 447 0.03 -6.67 -27.69
N ILE A 448 -1.20 -6.54 -28.21
CA ILE A 448 -1.87 -5.23 -28.35
C ILE A 448 -2.00 -4.53 -27.00
N ILE A 449 -2.42 -5.26 -25.96
CA ILE A 449 -2.60 -4.71 -24.62
C ILE A 449 -1.26 -4.34 -24.02
N ASP A 450 -0.24 -5.20 -24.11
CA ASP A 450 1.11 -4.86 -23.62
C ASP A 450 1.65 -3.59 -24.30
N LEU A 451 1.54 -3.48 -25.63
CA LEU A 451 1.98 -2.30 -26.38
C LEU A 451 1.20 -1.05 -25.97
N TYR A 452 -0.12 -1.18 -25.79
CA TYR A 452 -0.98 -0.10 -25.32
C TYR A 452 -0.58 0.40 -23.93
N LEU A 453 -0.38 -0.51 -22.97
CA LEU A 453 0.00 -0.17 -21.60
C LEU A 453 1.43 0.40 -21.54
N ILE A 454 2.36 -0.11 -22.35
CA ILE A 454 3.71 0.47 -22.50
C ILE A 454 3.61 1.90 -23.05
N ALA A 455 2.78 2.13 -24.07
CA ALA A 455 2.58 3.47 -24.63
C ALA A 455 1.95 4.43 -23.61
N GLN A 456 0.97 3.98 -22.83
CA GLN A 456 0.37 4.74 -21.74
C GLN A 456 1.40 5.10 -20.67
N ASN A 457 2.17 4.12 -20.21
CA ASN A 457 3.22 4.33 -19.21
C ASN A 457 4.31 5.30 -19.70
N ARG A 458 4.72 5.22 -20.97
CA ARG A 458 5.66 6.18 -21.57
C ARG A 458 5.08 7.60 -21.63
N ARG A 459 3.79 7.73 -22.00
CA ARG A 459 3.09 9.02 -21.99
C ARG A 459 3.03 9.61 -20.58
N LYS A 460 2.66 8.80 -19.59
CA LYS A 460 2.63 9.20 -18.18
C LYS A 460 4.02 9.63 -17.68
N ALA A 461 5.06 8.86 -18.01
CA ALA A 461 6.44 9.21 -17.70
C ALA A 461 6.89 10.53 -18.35
N SER A 462 6.46 10.81 -19.59
CA SER A 462 6.75 12.08 -20.25
C SER A 462 6.06 13.28 -19.61
N ILE A 463 4.85 13.09 -19.05
CA ILE A 463 4.14 14.12 -18.29
C ILE A 463 4.89 14.40 -16.99
N ILE A 464 5.29 13.34 -16.25
CA ILE A 464 6.08 13.49 -15.02
C ILE A 464 7.42 14.19 -15.28
N ALA A 465 8.07 13.89 -16.41
CA ALA A 465 9.34 14.50 -16.78
C ALA A 465 9.20 15.95 -17.27
N SER A 466 7.98 16.47 -17.45
CA SER A 466 7.77 17.85 -17.90
C SER A 466 8.08 18.85 -16.75
N PRO A 467 8.71 20.01 -17.03
CA PRO A 467 9.09 20.98 -16.00
C PRO A 467 7.92 21.60 -15.22
N ASP A 468 6.71 21.50 -15.78
CA ASP A 468 5.49 22.08 -15.22
C ASP A 468 4.69 21.09 -14.34
N TYR A 469 5.03 19.79 -14.38
CA TYR A 469 4.35 18.78 -13.58
C TYR A 469 4.48 19.06 -12.08
N GLY A 470 3.34 19.08 -11.38
CA GLY A 470 3.27 19.37 -9.95
C GLY A 470 3.23 20.85 -9.58
N ARG A 471 3.39 21.80 -10.54
CA ARG A 471 3.26 23.25 -10.26
C ARG A 471 1.82 23.68 -9.95
N HIS A 472 0.83 22.96 -10.47
CA HIS A 472 -0.60 23.28 -10.33
C HIS A 472 -1.36 22.35 -9.35
N GLY A 473 -0.65 21.56 -8.53
CA GLY A 473 -1.30 20.62 -7.60
C GLY A 473 -1.60 19.23 -8.19
N GLU A 474 -1.10 18.96 -9.39
CA GLU A 474 -1.25 17.71 -10.17
C GLU A 474 -0.65 16.45 -9.53
N ASP A 475 -0.04 16.57 -8.35
CA ASP A 475 0.46 15.45 -7.53
C ASP A 475 -0.20 15.42 -6.14
N SER A 476 -1.28 16.19 -5.95
CA SER A 476 -2.05 16.18 -4.71
C SER A 476 -2.76 14.83 -4.52
N ALA A 477 -2.91 14.41 -3.26
CA ALA A 477 -3.61 13.16 -2.91
C ALA A 477 -5.08 13.16 -3.41
N GLU A 478 -5.73 14.33 -3.43
CA GLU A 478 -7.09 14.50 -3.95
C GLU A 478 -7.14 14.27 -5.47
N GLU A 479 -6.16 14.75 -6.22
CA GLU A 479 -6.07 14.55 -7.66
C GLU A 479 -5.68 13.11 -8.02
N GLN A 480 -4.80 12.48 -7.24
CA GLN A 480 -4.53 11.04 -7.32
C GLN A 480 -5.80 10.21 -7.08
N GLN A 481 -6.60 10.58 -6.08
CA GLN A 481 -7.87 9.90 -5.80
C GLN A 481 -8.92 10.14 -6.90
N ARG A 482 -8.97 11.35 -7.47
CA ARG A 482 -9.90 11.72 -8.55
C ARG A 482 -9.55 11.08 -9.89
N LEU A 483 -8.27 11.09 -10.26
CA LEU A 483 -7.80 10.57 -11.55
C LEU A 483 -7.56 9.05 -11.50
N GLY A 484 -7.23 8.48 -10.35
CA GLY A 484 -7.00 7.05 -10.16
C GLY A 484 -5.96 6.51 -11.16
N ASP A 485 -6.36 5.55 -11.98
CA ASP A 485 -5.51 4.96 -13.02
C ASP A 485 -5.18 5.90 -14.20
N ARG A 486 -5.79 7.09 -14.26
CA ARG A 486 -5.43 8.14 -15.24
C ARG A 486 -4.33 9.05 -14.72
N HIS A 487 -4.00 8.96 -13.44
CA HIS A 487 -3.00 9.83 -12.83
C HIS A 487 -1.61 9.55 -13.42
N PRO A 488 -0.77 10.56 -13.72
CA PRO A 488 0.57 10.34 -14.28
C PRO A 488 1.45 9.45 -13.38
N SER A 489 1.34 9.58 -12.06
CA SER A 489 2.08 8.73 -11.09
C SER A 489 1.55 7.29 -10.97
N SER A 490 0.38 6.97 -11.54
CA SER A 490 -0.16 5.61 -11.54
C SER A 490 0.49 4.78 -12.65
N HIS A 491 1.14 3.68 -12.28
CA HIS A 491 1.75 2.76 -13.25
C HIS A 491 0.79 1.65 -13.66
N ASP A 492 0.56 1.52 -14.96
CA ASP A 492 -0.22 0.43 -15.53
C ASP A 492 0.66 -0.82 -15.71
N GLY A 493 0.08 -1.99 -15.50
CA GLY A 493 0.79 -3.22 -15.14
C GLY A 493 1.84 -3.73 -16.13
N ASN A 494 3.12 -3.58 -15.74
CA ASN A 494 4.27 -4.50 -15.96
C ASN A 494 5.57 -3.96 -15.29
N GLU A 495 5.64 -2.68 -14.89
CA GLU A 495 6.91 -1.99 -14.56
C GLU A 495 7.08 -1.49 -13.12
N SER A 496 6.36 -1.99 -12.11
CA SER A 496 6.40 -1.41 -10.76
C SER A 496 7.73 -1.57 -9.97
N HIS A 497 8.80 -2.14 -10.55
CA HIS A 497 10.14 -2.17 -9.93
C HIS A 497 11.30 -1.67 -10.80
N ILE A 498 11.19 -1.69 -12.14
CA ILE A 498 12.34 -1.41 -13.02
C ILE A 498 12.64 0.10 -13.08
N SER A 499 11.64 0.96 -12.90
CA SER A 499 11.80 2.42 -12.87
C SER A 499 12.42 2.96 -11.57
N ARG A 500 12.38 2.20 -10.46
CA ARG A 500 13.09 2.60 -9.22
C ARG A 500 14.59 2.38 -9.26
N VAL A 501 15.09 1.53 -10.17
CA VAL A 501 16.54 1.24 -10.30
C VAL A 501 17.23 2.23 -11.24
N LYS A 502 16.49 2.86 -12.18
CA LYS A 502 17.08 3.79 -13.16
C LYS A 502 17.20 5.25 -12.67
N ASN A 503 16.54 5.63 -11.58
CA ASN A 503 16.57 7.00 -11.06
C ASN A 503 17.68 7.27 -10.01
N THR A 504 18.64 6.35 -9.84
CA THR A 504 19.76 6.47 -8.89
C THR A 504 21.12 6.79 -9.52
N THR A 505 21.17 7.22 -10.78
CA THR A 505 22.40 7.71 -11.41
C THR A 505 22.22 9.17 -11.82
N PRO A 506 22.96 10.12 -11.22
CA PRO A 506 22.93 11.50 -11.67
C PRO A 506 23.56 11.59 -13.07
N GLN A 507 22.86 12.26 -13.98
CA GLN A 507 23.36 12.53 -15.33
C GLN A 507 24.61 13.41 -15.26
N LEU A 508 25.77 12.84 -15.58
CA LEU A 508 26.94 13.60 -15.98
C LEU A 508 26.80 13.93 -17.47
N THR A 509 26.79 15.23 -17.74
CA THR A 509 26.92 15.84 -19.06
C THR A 509 28.23 15.39 -19.71
N THR A 510 28.17 14.78 -20.89
CA THR A 510 29.22 14.91 -21.91
C THR A 510 28.66 14.62 -23.30
N SER A 511 28.99 15.55 -24.19
CA SER A 511 28.78 15.59 -25.62
C SER A 511 29.46 14.44 -26.39
N SER A 512 28.84 14.09 -27.52
CA SER A 512 29.45 13.49 -28.73
C SER A 512 29.72 11.98 -28.73
N ILE A 513 29.28 11.32 -29.82
CA ILE A 513 29.67 10.02 -30.44
C ILE A 513 28.50 9.00 -30.53
N PRO A 514 28.35 8.27 -31.67
CA PRO A 514 27.05 8.09 -32.32
C PRO A 514 26.36 6.74 -32.07
N VAL A 515 25.09 6.73 -32.47
CA VAL A 515 24.17 5.60 -32.67
C VAL A 515 24.88 4.32 -33.10
N LEU A 516 24.81 3.27 -32.27
CA LEU A 516 24.99 1.89 -32.70
C LEU A 516 23.94 0.96 -32.07
N SER A 517 23.56 -0.02 -32.88
CA SER A 517 22.38 -0.86 -32.87
C SER A 517 22.24 -1.85 -31.70
N LEU A 518 20.96 -2.14 -31.40
CA LEU A 518 20.41 -3.25 -30.61
C LEU A 518 21.21 -4.57 -30.63
N GLN A 519 21.42 -5.15 -29.44
CA GLN A 519 21.48 -6.61 -29.22
C GLN A 519 20.72 -6.99 -27.94
N PRO A 520 19.88 -8.04 -27.96
CA PRO A 520 19.17 -8.54 -26.78
C PRO A 520 20.00 -9.62 -26.05
N THR A 521 20.26 -9.41 -24.76
CA THR A 521 20.84 -10.43 -23.87
C THR A 521 19.74 -11.35 -23.32
N GLN A 522 19.42 -12.43 -24.07
CA GLN A 522 18.76 -13.61 -23.51
C GLN A 522 19.84 -14.62 -23.09
N THR A 523 20.11 -14.75 -21.78
CA THR A 523 20.92 -15.88 -21.27
C THR A 523 20.65 -16.24 -19.80
N SER A 524 19.74 -15.56 -19.09
CA SER A 524 19.40 -15.91 -17.70
C SER A 524 18.21 -16.87 -17.55
N VAL A 525 17.34 -16.99 -18.58
CA VAL A 525 16.08 -17.74 -18.50
C VAL A 525 16.28 -19.26 -18.51
N LEU A 526 17.36 -19.77 -19.10
CA LEU A 526 17.60 -21.22 -19.23
C LEU A 526 18.25 -21.85 -18.00
N ARG A 527 18.97 -21.09 -17.16
CA ARG A 527 19.62 -21.63 -15.96
C ARG A 527 18.64 -21.94 -14.82
N ASP A 528 17.56 -21.18 -14.70
CA ASP A 528 16.56 -21.39 -13.63
C ASP A 528 15.54 -22.49 -13.98
N ILE A 529 15.31 -22.76 -15.27
CA ILE A 529 14.46 -23.86 -15.74
C ILE A 529 15.13 -25.23 -15.47
N ASP A 530 16.45 -25.32 -15.63
CA ASP A 530 17.22 -26.54 -15.31
C ASP A 530 17.22 -26.85 -13.81
N PHE A 531 17.13 -25.85 -12.94
CA PHE A 531 17.04 -26.04 -11.49
C PHE A 531 15.71 -26.66 -11.06
N ILE A 532 14.60 -26.28 -11.70
CA ILE A 532 13.25 -26.82 -11.40
C ILE A 532 13.07 -28.24 -11.95
N PHE A 533 13.58 -28.53 -13.16
CA PHE A 533 13.50 -29.87 -13.74
C PHE A 533 14.36 -30.90 -13.00
N SER A 534 15.50 -30.48 -12.44
CA SER A 534 16.43 -31.39 -11.74
C SER A 534 16.01 -31.73 -10.31
N HIS A 535 15.22 -30.88 -9.63
CA HIS A 535 14.90 -31.07 -8.20
C HIS A 535 13.47 -31.53 -7.88
N VAL A 536 12.52 -31.46 -8.83
CA VAL A 536 11.10 -31.78 -8.55
C VAL A 536 10.64 -33.15 -9.10
N ILE A 537 11.39 -33.78 -10.02
CA ILE A 537 10.98 -35.06 -10.64
C ILE A 537 11.89 -36.26 -10.27
N ALA A 538 13.01 -36.05 -9.60
CA ALA A 538 13.94 -37.12 -9.25
C ALA A 538 13.87 -37.52 -7.76
N ARG A 539 12.75 -38.12 -7.32
CA ARG A 539 12.73 -39.07 -6.20
C ARG A 539 11.37 -39.80 -6.14
N ASN A 540 11.43 -41.11 -6.41
CA ASN A 540 10.40 -42.14 -6.21
C ASN A 540 9.23 -42.20 -7.21
N TRP A 541 9.46 -42.83 -8.37
CA TRP A 541 8.46 -43.66 -9.03
C TRP A 541 9.12 -44.76 -9.88
N PRO A 542 8.85 -46.06 -9.66
CA PRO A 542 9.42 -47.13 -10.48
C PRO A 542 8.38 -47.62 -11.50
N ILE A 543 8.47 -47.24 -12.77
CA ILE A 543 7.79 -47.98 -13.85
C ILE A 543 8.71 -48.10 -15.06
N ALA A 544 9.14 -49.34 -15.27
CA ALA A 544 9.86 -49.82 -16.43
C ALA A 544 8.95 -49.87 -17.69
N SER A 545 9.60 -50.11 -18.83
CA SER A 545 9.05 -50.45 -20.14
C SER A 545 8.35 -49.35 -20.94
N TRP A 546 9.13 -48.58 -21.72
CA TRP A 546 8.84 -48.25 -23.13
C TRP A 546 10.17 -48.08 -23.87
N ARG A 547 10.59 -49.10 -24.62
CA ARG A 547 11.66 -49.02 -25.65
C ARG A 547 10.99 -48.95 -27.02
N LEU A 548 11.66 -48.23 -27.95
CA LEU A 548 11.43 -48.12 -29.40
C LEU A 548 10.27 -47.18 -29.81
N SER A 549 10.39 -46.26 -30.77
CA SER A 549 11.39 -46.02 -31.82
C SER A 549 11.22 -44.58 -32.34
N ILE A 550 12.27 -43.76 -32.32
CA ILE A 550 12.38 -42.55 -33.17
C ILE A 550 13.82 -42.53 -33.73
N LYS A 551 14.02 -43.28 -34.80
CA LYS A 551 15.03 -42.97 -35.81
C LYS A 551 14.34 -42.10 -36.85
N ASP A 552 14.69 -40.81 -36.86
CA ASP A 552 14.75 -39.92 -38.05
C ASP A 552 14.68 -38.43 -37.65
N ALA A 553 15.64 -38.02 -36.80
CA ALA A 553 16.01 -36.61 -36.65
C ALA A 553 17.52 -36.50 -36.38
N ARG A 554 18.32 -37.22 -37.17
CA ARG A 554 19.78 -36.98 -37.28
C ARG A 554 20.04 -36.20 -38.55
N ARG A 555 19.93 -34.88 -38.49
CA ARG A 555 20.72 -33.97 -39.32
C ARG A 555 20.75 -32.61 -38.65
N CYS A 556 21.97 -32.10 -38.50
CA CYS A 556 22.34 -30.79 -37.94
C CYS A 556 22.51 -30.70 -36.42
N THR A 557 23.44 -31.49 -35.88
CA THR A 557 24.23 -31.10 -34.70
C THR A 557 25.68 -31.50 -34.94
N SER A 558 26.44 -30.60 -35.56
CA SER A 558 27.90 -30.60 -35.54
C SER A 558 28.36 -29.22 -35.96
N TYR A 559 28.95 -28.45 -35.05
CA TYR A 559 30.24 -27.79 -35.23
C TYR A 559 30.56 -26.96 -33.98
N PHE A 560 31.81 -27.10 -33.51
CA PHE A 560 32.51 -26.38 -32.45
C PHE A 560 32.24 -26.74 -30.98
N LEU A 561 32.84 -27.88 -30.59
CA LEU A 561 33.58 -27.99 -29.33
C LEU A 561 34.98 -28.51 -29.66
N GLN A 562 36.00 -27.71 -29.36
CA GLN A 562 37.31 -28.23 -28.94
C GLN A 562 37.98 -27.27 -27.94
N PRO A 563 38.86 -27.78 -27.06
CA PRO A 563 39.19 -27.19 -25.77
C PRO A 563 40.57 -26.51 -25.78
N PHE A 564 40.76 -25.50 -24.92
CA PHE A 564 42.10 -25.04 -24.54
C PHE A 564 42.22 -24.90 -23.02
N THR A 565 43.12 -25.70 -22.48
CA THR A 565 43.73 -25.67 -21.16
C THR A 565 44.48 -24.36 -20.91
N PHE A 566 44.44 -23.80 -19.69
CA PHE A 566 45.46 -22.85 -19.24
C PHE A 566 45.96 -23.12 -17.81
N LYS A 567 47.29 -23.00 -17.71
CA LYS A 567 48.21 -23.21 -16.59
C LYS A 567 48.02 -22.20 -15.44
N ALA A 568 48.45 -22.63 -14.25
CA ALA A 568 48.78 -21.77 -13.11
C ALA A 568 50.14 -21.06 -13.29
N CYS A 569 50.24 -19.78 -12.87
CA CYS A 569 51.23 -19.14 -11.96
C CYS A 569 51.16 -17.57 -12.06
N PRO A 570 51.84 -16.74 -11.22
CA PRO A 570 51.19 -15.78 -10.33
C PRO A 570 51.66 -14.31 -10.54
N ALA A 571 51.23 -13.42 -9.62
CA ALA A 571 51.61 -12.01 -9.43
C ALA A 571 50.68 -10.96 -10.08
N HIS A 572 49.90 -10.24 -9.26
CA HIS A 572 50.37 -8.98 -8.68
C HIS A 572 49.41 -8.47 -7.60
N THR A 573 49.99 -8.25 -6.44
CA THR A 573 49.51 -7.44 -5.31
C THR A 573 49.37 -5.98 -5.74
N THR A 574 48.16 -5.50 -6.05
CA THR A 574 47.75 -4.09 -5.88
C THR A 574 46.29 -3.92 -6.30
N GLU A 575 45.32 -4.17 -5.40
CA GLU A 575 43.95 -3.62 -5.54
C GLU A 575 43.09 -3.78 -4.27
N VAL A 576 43.70 -3.70 -3.08
CA VAL A 576 42.98 -3.73 -1.78
C VAL A 576 43.04 -2.39 -1.03
N HIS A 577 43.53 -1.32 -1.66
CA HIS A 577 43.64 0.00 -1.03
C HIS A 577 42.73 1.09 -1.58
N ILE A 578 41.80 0.78 -2.48
CA ILE A 578 40.83 1.78 -2.99
C ILE A 578 39.44 1.62 -2.33
N LEU A 579 39.11 0.45 -1.78
CA LEU A 579 37.84 0.27 -1.05
C LEU A 579 37.87 0.75 0.40
N TYR A 580 39.04 0.96 1.01
CA TYR A 580 39.12 1.47 2.39
C TYR A 580 39.16 3.00 2.47
N THR A 581 39.60 3.70 1.42
CA THR A 581 39.70 5.17 1.43
C THR A 581 38.43 5.88 0.94
N PHE A 582 37.49 5.15 0.33
CA PHE A 582 36.18 5.71 -0.05
C PHE A 582 35.13 5.66 1.08
N CYS A 583 35.46 5.02 2.21
CA CYS A 583 34.56 4.88 3.35
C CYS A 583 34.65 6.05 4.36
N GLU A 584 35.68 6.91 4.27
CA GLU A 584 35.89 8.02 5.22
C GLU A 584 35.38 9.40 4.75
N TYR A 585 34.76 9.50 3.57
CA TYR A 585 34.29 10.79 3.02
C TYR A 585 32.82 10.85 2.61
N VAL A 586 31.98 9.90 3.05
CA VAL A 586 30.52 10.09 2.99
C VAL A 586 30.09 10.81 4.26
N THR A 587 30.12 12.13 4.18
CA THR A 587 29.51 13.02 5.17
C THR A 587 28.08 12.56 5.48
N HIS A 588 27.75 12.59 6.77
CA HIS A 588 26.49 12.21 7.41
C HIS A 588 25.20 12.71 6.69
N TYR A 589 24.80 12.07 5.59
CA TYR A 589 23.49 12.29 4.99
C TYR A 589 22.59 11.10 5.27
N SER A 590 21.45 11.35 5.90
CA SER A 590 20.43 10.34 6.13
C SER A 590 19.84 9.88 4.79
N ILE A 591 20.13 8.64 4.39
CA ILE A 591 19.63 8.03 3.14
C ILE A 591 18.13 7.66 3.27
N ALA A 592 17.60 7.64 4.49
CA ALA A 592 16.19 7.38 4.79
C ALA A 592 15.43 8.63 5.27
N LEU A 593 14.17 8.77 4.84
CA LEU A 593 13.28 9.89 5.17
C LEU A 593 12.80 9.90 6.64
N THR A 594 12.94 8.79 7.36
CA THR A 594 12.55 8.65 8.77
C THR A 594 13.65 7.86 9.46
N VAL A 595 14.42 8.51 10.34
CA VAL A 595 15.54 7.90 11.06
C VAL A 595 15.39 8.28 12.53
N PHE A 596 15.33 7.29 13.40
CA PHE A 596 15.23 7.49 14.83
C PHE A 596 16.61 7.55 15.46
N SER A 597 16.78 8.44 16.45
CA SER A 597 17.92 8.44 17.34
C SER A 597 17.86 7.22 18.28
N PRO A 598 19.00 6.82 18.87
CA PRO A 598 19.04 5.73 19.85
C PRO A 598 18.11 5.91 21.05
N ASP A 599 17.81 7.17 21.38
CA ASP A 599 16.91 7.59 22.46
C ASP A 599 15.43 7.64 22.04
N GLY A 600 15.12 7.28 20.78
CA GLY A 600 13.77 7.26 20.24
C GLY A 600 13.27 8.61 19.69
N HIS A 601 14.14 9.63 19.61
CA HIS A 601 13.80 10.89 18.95
C HIS A 601 13.83 10.73 17.43
N LEU A 602 13.05 11.54 16.69
CA LEU A 602 13.08 11.50 15.24
C LEU A 602 14.11 12.52 14.73
N PHE A 603 15.20 12.07 14.07
CA PHE A 603 16.24 12.98 13.59
C PHE A 603 15.70 14.03 12.63
N GLN A 604 14.67 13.72 11.84
CA GLN A 604 14.04 14.71 10.97
C GLN A 604 13.31 15.81 11.74
N VAL A 605 12.78 15.51 12.94
CA VAL A 605 12.22 16.52 13.84
C VAL A 605 13.33 17.36 14.44
N GLU A 606 14.48 16.76 14.77
CA GLU A 606 15.66 17.51 15.22
C GLU A 606 16.21 18.42 14.13
N TYR A 607 16.28 17.96 12.87
CA TYR A 607 16.67 18.79 11.73
C TYR A 607 15.68 19.92 11.48
N ALA A 608 14.38 19.65 11.64
CA ALA A 608 13.35 20.67 11.56
C ALA A 608 13.47 21.69 12.70
N ALA A 609 13.74 21.25 13.93
CA ALA A 609 14.01 22.12 15.07
C ALA A 609 15.30 22.95 14.88
N GLU A 610 16.31 22.38 14.23
CA GLU A 610 17.54 23.10 13.88
C GLU A 610 17.28 24.19 12.82
N ALA A 611 16.39 23.93 11.86
CA ALA A 611 15.92 24.96 10.94
C ALA A 611 15.19 26.11 11.66
N VAL A 612 14.44 25.82 12.73
CA VAL A 612 13.84 26.83 13.61
C VAL A 612 14.92 27.65 14.30
N ARG A 613 15.95 27.01 14.88
CA ARG A 613 17.07 27.70 15.56
C ARG A 613 17.89 28.59 14.63
N LYS A 614 17.96 28.26 13.34
CA LYS A 614 18.56 29.11 12.30
C LYS A 614 17.63 30.24 11.83
N GLY A 615 16.34 30.12 12.12
CA GLY A 615 15.34 31.15 11.90
C GLY A 615 15.58 32.38 12.75
N THR A 616 15.12 33.52 12.26
CA THR A 616 15.20 34.79 12.97
C THR A 616 14.30 34.79 14.22
N CYS A 617 14.67 35.57 15.25
CA CYS A 617 14.03 35.52 16.57
C CYS A 617 12.61 36.12 16.57
N ALA A 618 11.70 35.48 17.29
CA ALA A 618 10.36 35.99 17.61
C ALA A 618 10.05 35.78 19.10
N VAL A 619 9.36 36.74 19.71
CA VAL A 619 9.08 36.81 21.13
C VAL A 619 7.60 37.10 21.33
N GLY A 620 6.97 36.38 22.26
CA GLY A 620 5.60 36.60 22.69
C GLY A 620 5.54 36.93 24.18
N VAL A 621 4.80 37.98 24.55
CA VAL A 621 4.61 38.38 25.96
C VAL A 621 3.13 38.63 26.22
N ARG A 622 2.61 38.01 27.28
CA ARG A 622 1.24 38.19 27.77
C ARG A 622 1.23 39.19 28.92
N GLY A 623 0.56 40.32 28.75
CA GLY A 623 0.25 41.27 29.81
C GLY A 623 -1.10 40.99 30.46
N LYS A 624 -1.58 41.94 31.28
CA LYS A 624 -2.86 41.80 31.99
C LYS A 624 -4.06 41.72 31.04
N ASP A 625 -4.16 42.69 30.13
CA ASP A 625 -5.27 42.84 29.16
C ASP A 625 -4.76 42.95 27.71
N VAL A 626 -3.50 42.57 27.47
CA VAL A 626 -2.78 42.73 26.20
C VAL A 626 -1.91 41.52 25.90
N VAL A 627 -1.71 41.22 24.62
CA VAL A 627 -0.70 40.25 24.18
C VAL A 627 0.10 40.80 23.00
N ILE A 628 1.41 40.57 23.03
CA ILE A 628 2.36 41.22 22.14
C ILE A 628 3.19 40.16 21.43
N LEU A 629 3.36 40.35 20.12
CA LEU A 629 4.35 39.65 19.31
C LEU A 629 5.42 40.63 18.85
N GLY A 630 6.66 40.33 19.18
CA GLY A 630 7.83 41.02 18.65
C GLY A 630 8.64 40.10 17.76
N VAL A 631 8.95 40.53 16.54
CA VAL A 631 9.77 39.75 15.61
C VAL A 631 10.96 40.55 15.12
N GLU A 632 12.09 39.87 14.94
CA GLU A 632 13.21 40.42 14.21
C GLU A 632 12.90 40.43 12.71
N LYS A 633 12.94 41.62 12.12
CA LYS A 633 12.76 41.85 10.69
C LYS A 633 14.12 41.80 9.99
N LYS A 634 14.24 40.93 9.00
CA LYS A 634 15.47 40.85 8.19
C LYS A 634 15.47 41.99 7.18
N SER A 635 16.62 42.63 6.99
CA SER A 635 16.82 43.61 5.93
C SER A 635 16.51 42.98 4.58
N VAL A 636 15.54 43.55 3.87
CA VAL A 636 15.13 43.08 2.54
C VAL A 636 16.22 43.45 1.53
N LEU A 637 16.55 42.52 0.63
CA LEU A 637 17.51 42.80 -0.45
C LEU A 637 16.93 43.88 -1.39
N GLN A 638 17.78 44.71 -2.01
CA GLN A 638 17.32 45.83 -2.85
C GLN A 638 16.38 45.42 -3.99
N LEU A 639 16.52 44.18 -4.50
CA LEU A 639 15.69 43.63 -5.59
C LEU A 639 14.46 42.85 -5.10
N GLN A 640 14.25 42.72 -3.79
CA GLN A 640 13.17 41.95 -3.20
C GLN A 640 12.05 42.88 -2.73
N ASP A 641 10.79 42.59 -3.11
CA ASP A 641 9.65 43.39 -2.67
C ASP A 641 9.43 43.22 -1.15
N PRO A 642 9.51 44.30 -0.34
CA PRO A 642 9.36 44.24 1.11
C PRO A 642 7.97 43.74 1.56
N ARG A 643 6.95 43.78 0.70
CA ARG A 643 5.60 43.29 1.02
C ARG A 643 5.52 41.77 1.15
N THR A 644 6.46 41.04 0.55
CA THR A 644 6.44 39.57 0.47
C THR A 644 7.00 38.86 1.70
N VAL A 645 7.72 39.58 2.58
CA VAL A 645 8.37 39.01 3.76
C VAL A 645 7.69 39.52 5.02
N ARG A 646 6.61 38.85 5.43
CA ARG A 646 5.90 39.10 6.71
C ARG A 646 6.00 37.87 7.60
N LYS A 647 6.34 38.08 8.87
CA LYS A 647 6.37 37.00 9.88
C LYS A 647 5.19 37.03 10.82
N VAL A 648 4.64 38.22 11.06
CA VAL A 648 3.40 38.37 11.83
C VAL A 648 2.24 38.41 10.85
N VAL A 649 1.27 37.53 11.07
CA VAL A 649 0.10 37.37 10.19
C VAL A 649 -1.17 37.16 11.00
N MET A 650 -2.27 37.73 10.52
CA MET A 650 -3.59 37.43 11.06
C MET A 650 -4.09 36.07 10.52
N LEU A 651 -4.59 35.22 11.43
CA LEU A 651 -5.28 33.98 11.09
C LEU A 651 -6.80 34.17 11.04
N ASP A 652 -7.33 34.95 11.98
CA ASP A 652 -8.73 35.38 12.08
C ASP A 652 -8.75 36.77 12.73
N ASP A 653 -9.91 37.42 12.85
CA ASP A 653 -10.05 38.77 13.39
C ASP A 653 -9.38 38.92 14.79
N HIS A 654 -9.48 37.88 15.61
CA HIS A 654 -9.02 37.83 17.00
C HIS A 654 -7.77 36.97 17.24
N ILE A 655 -7.13 36.46 16.18
CA ILE A 655 -5.97 35.56 16.30
C ILE A 655 -4.83 36.00 15.37
N CYS A 656 -3.65 36.17 15.95
CA CYS A 656 -2.43 36.53 15.25
C CYS A 656 -1.33 35.47 15.48
N LEU A 657 -0.52 35.21 14.47
CA LEU A 657 0.55 34.22 14.49
C LEU A 657 1.87 34.85 14.04
N ALA A 658 2.94 34.60 14.80
CA ALA A 658 4.32 34.76 14.38
C ALA A 658 5.01 33.40 14.25
N PHE A 659 5.99 33.27 13.36
CA PHE A 659 6.74 32.02 13.22
C PHE A 659 8.24 32.26 13.07
N ALA A 660 9.03 31.24 13.42
CA ALA A 660 10.46 31.17 13.19
C ALA A 660 10.83 29.85 12.49
N GLY A 661 11.75 29.92 11.53
CA GLY A 661 12.18 28.78 10.71
C GLY A 661 12.02 29.03 9.21
N LEU A 662 11.64 28.01 8.45
CA LEU A 662 11.48 28.08 7.00
C LEU A 662 10.22 28.87 6.58
N THR A 663 10.39 29.99 5.86
CA THR A 663 9.27 30.83 5.39
C THR A 663 8.27 30.11 4.50
N ALA A 664 8.73 29.18 3.66
CA ALA A 664 7.86 28.39 2.78
C ALA A 664 6.90 27.49 3.57
N ASP A 665 7.42 26.87 4.63
CA ASP A 665 6.65 26.03 5.55
C ASP A 665 5.65 26.87 6.35
N GLY A 666 6.07 28.07 6.77
CA GLY A 666 5.21 29.09 7.38
C GLY A 666 3.98 29.39 6.54
N ARG A 667 4.18 29.73 5.27
CA ARG A 667 3.08 30.07 4.35
C ARG A 667 2.05 28.94 4.24
N VAL A 668 2.50 27.71 4.06
CA VAL A 668 1.61 26.54 3.93
C VAL A 668 0.81 26.31 5.21
N LEU A 669 1.47 26.40 6.38
CA LEU A 669 0.79 26.16 7.66
C LEU A 669 -0.19 27.28 8.01
N ILE A 670 0.16 28.54 7.70
CA ILE A 670 -0.71 29.71 7.87
C ILE A 670 -1.96 29.61 6.99
N ASP A 671 -1.80 29.25 5.71
CA ASP A 671 -2.93 29.14 4.79
C ASP A 671 -3.90 28.03 5.21
N LYS A 672 -3.37 26.87 5.66
CA LYS A 672 -4.18 25.80 6.24
C LYS A 672 -4.93 26.25 7.50
N ALA A 673 -4.26 26.99 8.38
CA ALA A 673 -4.89 27.51 9.59
C ALA A 673 -6.00 28.53 9.29
N ARG A 674 -5.81 29.42 8.29
CA ARG A 674 -6.85 30.37 7.86
C ARG A 674 -8.07 29.68 7.28
N ILE A 675 -7.86 28.67 6.45
CA ILE A 675 -8.95 27.87 5.90
C ILE A 675 -9.73 27.20 7.03
N GLU A 676 -9.04 26.66 8.05
CA GLU A 676 -9.69 26.07 9.21
C GLU A 676 -10.51 27.10 10.00
N CYS A 677 -9.99 28.30 10.26
CA CYS A 677 -10.74 29.36 10.94
C CYS A 677 -12.04 29.70 10.19
N GLN A 678 -11.95 29.86 8.86
CA GLN A 678 -13.10 30.17 8.01
C GLN A 678 -14.10 29.01 7.96
N SER A 679 -13.62 27.78 7.79
CA SER A 679 -14.43 26.56 7.75
C SER A 679 -15.18 26.33 9.07
N TYR A 680 -14.49 26.50 10.19
CA TYR A 680 -15.07 26.36 11.52
C TYR A 680 -16.18 27.38 11.74
N ARG A 681 -15.93 28.65 11.40
CA ARG A 681 -16.93 29.72 11.49
C ARG A 681 -18.15 29.48 10.60
N LEU A 682 -17.96 28.91 9.40
CA LEU A 682 -19.08 28.52 8.52
C LEU A 682 -19.86 27.31 9.04
N THR A 683 -19.22 26.42 9.79
CA THR A 683 -19.83 25.16 10.24
C THR A 683 -20.55 25.31 11.58
N VAL A 684 -19.95 26.06 12.51
CA VAL A 684 -20.41 26.19 13.90
C VAL A 684 -21.02 27.56 14.17
N GLU A 685 -20.95 28.50 13.21
CA GLU A 685 -21.38 29.90 13.32
C GLU A 685 -20.61 30.74 14.37
N ASP A 686 -19.70 30.13 15.13
CA ASP A 686 -18.83 30.78 16.12
C ASP A 686 -17.37 30.89 15.65
N PRO A 687 -16.61 31.93 16.10
CA PRO A 687 -15.18 32.03 15.83
C PRO A 687 -14.38 30.92 16.55
N VAL A 688 -13.25 30.51 15.97
CA VAL A 688 -12.37 29.52 16.61
C VAL A 688 -11.78 30.03 17.93
N SER A 689 -11.58 29.15 18.92
CA SER A 689 -10.76 29.50 20.08
C SER A 689 -9.26 29.46 19.74
N VAL A 690 -8.46 30.23 20.47
CA VAL A 690 -7.00 30.29 20.29
C VAL A 690 -6.36 28.92 20.56
N GLU A 691 -6.88 28.20 21.55
CA GLU A 691 -6.43 26.85 21.86
C GLU A 691 -6.80 25.85 20.75
N TYR A 692 -8.01 25.94 20.20
CA TYR A 692 -8.44 25.04 19.13
C TYR A 692 -7.54 25.15 17.90
N ILE A 693 -7.31 26.37 17.40
CA ILE A 693 -6.48 26.57 16.21
C ILE A 693 -5.03 26.17 16.47
N THR A 694 -4.52 26.40 17.69
CA THR A 694 -3.19 25.95 18.12
C THR A 694 -3.10 24.42 18.05
N ARG A 695 -4.09 23.71 18.58
CA ARG A 695 -4.16 22.24 18.55
C ARG A 695 -4.27 21.72 17.12
N HIS A 696 -5.02 22.40 16.26
CA HIS A 696 -5.14 22.06 14.84
C HIS A 696 -3.79 22.18 14.11
N ILE A 697 -3.08 23.30 14.32
CA ILE A 697 -1.74 23.55 13.76
C ILE A 697 -0.76 22.48 14.25
N ALA A 698 -0.74 22.20 15.56
CA ALA A 698 0.11 21.18 16.15
C ALA A 698 -0.20 19.77 15.62
N GLY A 699 -1.48 19.44 15.43
CA GLY A 699 -1.90 18.17 14.81
C GLY A 699 -1.49 18.05 13.34
N ILE A 700 -1.46 19.15 12.57
CA ILE A 700 -0.87 19.14 11.22
C ILE A 700 0.62 18.83 11.31
N GLN A 701 1.36 19.52 12.18
CA GLN A 701 2.81 19.29 12.34
C GLN A 701 3.09 17.85 12.76
N GLN A 702 2.33 17.31 13.73
CA GLN A 702 2.46 15.93 14.21
C GLN A 702 2.19 14.90 13.11
N ARG A 703 1.14 15.07 12.29
CA ARG A 703 0.83 14.14 11.19
C ARG A 703 1.98 13.99 10.21
N TYR A 704 2.74 15.05 9.97
CA TYR A 704 3.92 15.04 9.10
C TYR A 704 5.14 14.37 9.74
N THR A 705 5.12 14.10 11.05
CA THR A 705 6.12 13.26 11.73
C THR A 705 5.77 11.77 11.69
N GLN A 706 4.49 11.43 11.49
CA GLN A 706 3.97 10.05 11.53
C GLN A 706 3.72 9.46 10.13
N SER A 707 3.72 10.30 9.09
CA SER A 707 3.43 9.88 7.71
C SER A 707 4.72 9.62 6.93
N GLY A 708 4.85 8.44 6.33
CA GLY A 708 5.97 8.11 5.45
C GLY A 708 5.92 8.91 4.14
N GLY A 709 7.08 9.38 3.66
CA GLY A 709 7.18 10.09 2.38
C GLY A 709 7.04 11.62 2.45
N VAL A 710 6.78 12.19 3.63
CA VAL A 710 6.74 13.65 3.86
C VAL A 710 7.77 14.06 4.91
N ARG A 711 8.29 15.30 4.82
CA ARG A 711 9.20 15.85 5.83
C ARG A 711 8.44 16.67 6.88
N PRO A 712 8.90 16.71 8.15
CA PRO A 712 8.34 17.62 9.15
C PRO A 712 8.46 19.09 8.74
N PHE A 713 7.54 19.91 9.28
CA PHE A 713 7.57 21.37 9.12
C PHE A 713 8.75 21.95 9.90
N GLY A 714 9.67 22.65 9.21
CA GLY A 714 10.82 23.32 9.80
C GLY A 714 10.49 24.67 10.44
N ILE A 715 9.37 24.76 11.16
CA ILE A 715 8.89 25.99 11.80
C ILE A 715 8.35 25.74 13.21
N SER A 716 8.51 26.74 14.07
CA SER A 716 7.74 26.90 15.31
C SER A 716 6.87 28.14 15.21
N THR A 717 5.73 28.14 15.87
CA THR A 717 4.79 29.26 15.83
C THR A 717 4.51 29.78 17.23
N LEU A 718 4.33 31.10 17.33
CA LEU A 718 3.75 31.78 18.49
C LEU A 718 2.39 32.30 18.07
N ILE A 719 1.35 31.87 18.77
CA ILE A 719 -0.04 32.17 18.45
C ILE A 719 -0.61 32.98 19.61
N ILE A 720 -1.13 34.16 19.30
CA ILE A 720 -1.72 35.07 20.27
C ILE A 720 -3.17 35.37 19.90
N GLY A 721 -4.00 35.63 20.90
CA GLY A 721 -5.38 36.01 20.66
C GLY A 721 -6.21 36.15 21.92
N PHE A 722 -7.50 36.44 21.72
CA PHE A 722 -8.53 36.46 22.75
C PHE A 722 -9.64 35.50 22.35
N ASP A 723 -10.07 34.62 23.25
CA ASP A 723 -11.20 33.74 22.96
C ASP A 723 -12.51 34.55 22.89
N PRO A 724 -13.50 34.12 22.10
CA PRO A 724 -14.81 34.78 22.05
C PRO A 724 -15.43 34.85 23.46
N ASN A 725 -15.85 36.04 23.88
CA ASN A 725 -16.40 36.32 25.22
C ASN A 725 -15.42 36.17 26.41
N ASP A 726 -14.11 36.07 26.17
CA ASP A 726 -13.08 36.10 27.22
C ASP A 726 -12.19 37.35 27.06
N SER A 727 -11.94 38.08 28.15
CA SER A 727 -11.03 39.22 28.16
C SER A 727 -9.58 38.81 28.44
N ARG A 728 -9.32 37.53 28.73
CA ARG A 728 -7.98 37.05 29.06
C ARG A 728 -7.15 36.84 27.77
N PRO A 729 -5.97 37.46 27.68
CA PRO A 729 -5.07 37.20 26.56
C PRO A 729 -4.52 35.78 26.60
N ARG A 730 -4.37 35.16 25.43
CA ARG A 730 -3.80 33.81 25.24
C ARG A 730 -2.50 33.91 24.44
N LEU A 731 -1.50 33.11 24.84
CA LEU A 731 -0.24 32.93 24.13
C LEU A 731 0.10 31.43 24.11
N TYR A 732 0.21 30.87 22.92
CA TYR A 732 0.58 29.48 22.69
C TYR A 732 1.81 29.38 21.81
N MET A 733 2.55 28.29 21.97
CA MET A 733 3.66 27.92 21.09
C MET A 733 3.38 26.54 20.49
N THR A 734 3.73 26.35 19.22
CA THR A 734 3.81 25.02 18.59
C THR A 734 5.22 24.69 18.11
N GLU A 735 5.58 23.41 18.16
CA GLU A 735 6.88 22.88 17.72
C GLU A 735 6.76 21.96 16.49
N PRO A 736 7.85 21.76 15.71
CA PRO A 736 7.90 20.81 14.59
C PRO A 736 7.45 19.39 14.92
N SER A 737 7.59 18.99 16.19
CA SER A 737 7.17 17.69 16.74
C SER A 737 5.63 17.55 16.84
N GLY A 738 4.89 18.65 16.76
CA GLY A 738 3.46 18.70 17.05
C GLY A 738 3.12 18.89 18.53
N ILE A 739 4.11 19.21 19.37
CA ILE A 739 3.85 19.67 20.74
C ILE A 739 3.28 21.09 20.69
N TYR A 740 2.29 21.37 21.54
CA TYR A 740 1.83 22.72 21.82
C TYR A 740 1.76 22.98 23.32
N SER A 741 1.99 24.22 23.74
CA SER A 741 1.96 24.61 25.14
C SER A 741 1.53 26.07 25.31
N ALA A 742 0.84 26.38 26.40
CA ALA A 742 0.48 27.75 26.77
C ALA A 742 1.63 28.41 27.53
N TRP A 743 1.89 29.69 27.27
CA TRP A 743 3.00 30.44 27.85
C TRP A 743 2.55 31.80 28.39
N LYS A 744 3.25 32.28 29.44
CA LYS A 744 3.14 33.67 29.91
C LYS A 744 4.00 34.62 29.07
N ALA A 745 5.24 34.19 28.82
CA ALA A 745 6.12 34.77 27.82
C ALA A 745 7.01 33.66 27.26
N ASN A 746 7.36 33.74 25.98
CA ASN A 746 8.25 32.76 25.35
C ASN A 746 8.94 33.34 24.12
N ALA A 747 10.03 32.70 23.69
CA ALA A 747 10.79 33.08 22.50
C ALA A 747 11.08 31.86 21.62
N ILE A 748 11.07 32.06 20.31
CA ILE A 748 11.40 31.07 19.29
C ILE A 748 12.43 31.63 18.29
N GLY A 749 13.17 30.76 17.62
CA GLY A 749 14.21 31.16 16.65
C GLY A 749 15.61 31.25 17.24
N ARG A 750 16.49 31.98 16.55
CA ARG A 750 17.91 32.15 16.90
C ARG A 750 18.05 32.75 18.29
N SER A 751 18.93 32.15 19.09
CA SER A 751 19.23 32.59 20.46
C SER A 751 18.01 32.61 21.40
N SER A 752 16.93 31.90 21.08
CA SER A 752 15.70 31.82 21.89
C SER A 752 15.96 31.40 23.34
N LYS A 753 16.95 30.54 23.61
CA LYS A 753 17.34 30.15 24.98
C LYS A 753 17.79 31.35 25.82
N THR A 754 18.67 32.19 25.30
CA THR A 754 19.15 33.42 25.96
C THR A 754 18.00 34.39 26.22
N VAL A 755 17.12 34.56 25.23
CA VAL A 755 15.96 35.45 25.34
C VAL A 755 14.96 34.93 26.38
N ARG A 756 14.75 33.61 26.44
CA ARG A 756 13.87 33.00 27.44
C ARG A 756 14.44 33.16 28.86
N GLU A 757 15.74 32.96 29.06
CA GLU A 757 16.39 33.22 30.35
C GLU A 757 16.29 34.69 30.77
N PHE A 758 16.32 35.62 29.81
CA PHE A 758 16.06 37.04 30.06
C PHE A 758 14.61 37.29 30.47
N LEU A 759 13.65 36.70 29.75
CA LEU A 759 12.22 36.80 30.07
C LEU A 759 11.90 36.24 31.46
N GLU A 760 12.46 35.07 31.81
CA GLU A 760 12.28 34.44 33.13
C GLU A 760 12.73 35.35 34.28
N LYS A 761 13.80 36.14 34.09
CA LYS A 761 14.33 37.07 35.10
C LYS A 761 13.54 38.37 35.24
N ASN A 762 12.88 38.80 34.16
CA ASN A 762 12.30 40.16 34.06
C ASN A 762 10.76 40.17 33.95
N HIS A 763 10.11 39.02 33.77
CA HIS A 763 8.66 38.90 33.64
C HIS A 763 7.93 39.03 34.99
N ARG A 764 6.70 39.59 34.97
CA ARG A 764 5.77 39.71 36.10
C ARG A 764 4.35 39.39 35.64
N ASP A 765 3.48 38.87 36.52
CA ASP A 765 2.19 38.29 36.12
C ASP A 765 1.09 39.30 35.71
N ASP A 766 1.32 40.61 35.93
CA ASP A 766 0.37 41.70 35.62
C ASP A 766 1.07 42.87 34.89
N LEU A 767 1.77 42.59 33.80
CA LEU A 767 2.41 43.65 33.01
C LEU A 767 1.35 44.57 32.37
N THR A 768 1.55 45.88 32.54
CA THR A 768 0.79 46.90 31.81
C THR A 768 1.16 46.85 30.32
N ARG A 769 0.37 47.53 29.48
CA ARG A 769 0.62 47.63 28.04
C ARG A 769 2.05 48.07 27.73
N ASP A 770 2.46 49.21 28.29
CA ASP A 770 3.76 49.80 28.00
C ASP A 770 4.91 48.97 28.59
N ASP A 771 4.71 48.37 29.77
CA ASP A 771 5.70 47.47 30.37
C ASP A 771 5.89 46.18 29.56
N ALA A 772 4.81 45.62 29.01
CA ALA A 772 4.88 44.43 28.16
C ALA A 772 5.56 44.72 26.81
N ILE A 773 5.30 45.91 26.22
CA ILE A 773 6.01 46.37 25.00
C ILE A 773 7.49 46.55 25.31
N LYS A 774 7.83 47.28 26.39
CA LYS A 774 9.22 47.49 26.83
C LYS A 774 9.93 46.16 27.10
N LEU A 775 9.28 45.21 27.76
CA LEU A 775 9.86 43.88 28.00
C LEU A 775 10.12 43.12 26.70
N THR A 776 9.20 43.18 25.74
CA THR A 776 9.35 42.54 24.41
C THR A 776 10.53 43.15 23.64
N VAL A 777 10.64 44.48 23.61
CA VAL A 777 11.76 45.18 22.94
C VAL A 777 13.09 44.91 23.64
N LYS A 778 13.14 44.98 24.99
CA LYS A 778 14.34 44.62 25.77
C LYS A 778 14.82 43.21 25.46
N SER A 779 13.88 42.26 25.34
CA SER A 779 14.17 40.86 25.02
C SER A 779 14.74 40.66 23.61
N LEU A 780 14.24 41.40 22.62
CA LEU A 780 14.78 41.35 21.25
C LEU A 780 16.15 42.02 21.11
N LEU A 781 16.42 43.08 21.87
CA LEU A 781 17.73 43.77 21.89
C LEU A 781 18.88 42.90 22.42
N GLU A 782 18.59 41.79 23.11
CA GLU A 782 19.62 40.81 23.49
C GLU A 782 20.16 40.03 22.27
N VAL A 783 19.46 40.06 21.14
CA VAL A 783 19.83 39.31 19.91
C VAL A 783 20.04 40.24 18.70
N VAL A 784 19.27 41.32 18.60
CA VAL A 784 19.31 42.24 17.45
C VAL A 784 20.38 43.31 17.64
N GLN A 785 21.49 43.21 16.89
CA GLN A 785 22.63 44.15 16.99
C GLN A 785 22.40 45.48 16.26
N THR A 786 21.48 45.53 15.29
CA THR A 786 21.30 46.65 14.34
C THR A 786 20.25 47.69 14.75
N GLY A 787 19.79 47.68 16.01
CA GLY A 787 18.84 48.67 16.53
C GLY A 787 17.40 48.57 15.98
N ALA A 788 16.59 49.60 16.26
CA ALA A 788 15.13 49.63 16.09
C ALA A 788 14.60 49.27 14.68
N LYS A 789 15.39 49.50 13.61
CA LYS A 789 14.97 49.30 12.21
C LYS A 789 14.64 47.84 11.84
N ASN A 790 15.19 46.90 12.60
CA ASN A 790 15.02 45.46 12.39
C ASN A 790 14.08 44.83 13.43
N ILE A 791 13.25 45.63 14.09
CA ILE A 791 12.26 45.19 15.07
C ILE A 791 10.86 45.53 14.57
N GLU A 792 9.96 44.56 14.61
CA GLU A 792 8.53 44.74 14.33
C GLU A 792 7.74 44.27 15.55
N ILE A 793 6.87 45.15 16.07
CA ILE A 793 6.03 44.88 17.25
C ILE A 793 4.56 44.98 16.84
N SER A 794 3.82 43.92 17.14
CA SER A 794 2.37 43.83 16.97
C SER A 794 1.72 43.64 18.32
N VAL A 795 0.80 44.53 18.67
CA VAL A 795 0.09 44.57 19.95
C VAL A 795 -1.37 44.26 19.69
N MET A 796 -1.92 43.27 20.40
CA MET A 796 -3.35 42.97 20.36
C MET A 796 -3.99 43.37 21.70
N GLU A 797 -4.94 44.29 21.63
CA GLU A 797 -5.67 44.84 22.78
C GLU A 797 -7.14 44.49 22.60
N SER A 798 -7.66 43.59 23.44
CA SER A 798 -9.02 43.05 23.32
C SER A 798 -9.31 42.35 21.97
N TYR A 799 -10.49 41.76 21.84
CA TYR A 799 -10.90 41.01 20.65
C TYR A 799 -10.84 41.89 19.38
N GLY A 800 -10.12 41.45 18.36
CA GLY A 800 -10.21 42.03 17.01
C GLY A 800 -9.27 43.19 16.65
N LYS A 801 -8.54 43.78 17.60
CA LYS A 801 -7.71 44.98 17.34
C LYS A 801 -6.21 44.69 17.47
N VAL A 802 -5.55 44.49 16.34
CA VAL A 802 -4.08 44.44 16.25
C VAL A 802 -3.54 45.78 15.77
N THR A 803 -2.66 46.36 16.57
CA THR A 803 -1.94 47.60 16.26
C THR A 803 -0.46 47.28 16.08
N ASN A 804 0.08 47.62 14.92
CA ASN A 804 1.52 47.54 14.68
C ASN A 804 2.15 48.88 15.07
N LEU A 805 3.27 48.85 15.80
CA LEU A 805 3.98 50.07 16.16
C LEU A 805 4.74 50.61 14.95
N ASP A 806 4.68 51.92 14.78
CA ASP A 806 5.49 52.62 13.77
C ASP A 806 6.96 52.65 14.17
N LEU A 807 7.83 52.77 13.17
CA LEU A 807 9.28 52.80 13.39
C LEU A 807 9.71 53.88 14.40
N SER A 808 9.09 55.06 14.35
CA SER A 808 9.38 56.18 15.28
C SER A 808 9.05 55.83 16.73
N GLN A 809 7.99 55.05 16.97
CA GLN A 809 7.60 54.60 18.30
C GLN A 809 8.59 53.56 18.83
N VAL A 810 9.02 52.62 17.97
CA VAL A 810 10.03 51.62 18.33
C VAL A 810 11.38 52.29 18.61
N GLU A 811 11.79 53.28 17.81
CA GLU A 811 13.02 54.07 18.03
C GLU A 811 13.00 54.82 19.37
N ALA A 812 11.87 55.44 19.72
CA ALA A 812 11.71 56.12 21.00
C ALA A 812 11.87 55.16 22.19
N ILE A 813 11.25 53.97 22.10
CA ILE A 813 11.34 52.93 23.15
C ILE A 813 12.76 52.38 23.26
N VAL A 814 13.43 52.12 22.14
CA VAL A 814 14.83 51.64 22.14
C VAL A 814 15.76 52.68 22.77
N SER A 815 15.60 53.97 22.42
CA SER A 815 16.39 55.05 23.01
C SER A 815 16.17 55.19 24.52
N GLU A 816 14.92 55.04 24.98
CA GLU A 816 14.60 55.03 26.40
C GLU A 816 15.29 53.85 27.12
N ILE A 817 15.26 52.66 26.53
CA ILE A 817 15.90 51.46 27.07
C ILE A 817 17.43 51.60 27.14
N GLU A 818 18.05 52.17 26.10
CA GLU A 818 19.50 52.41 26.08
C GLU A 818 19.92 53.39 27.18
N ARG A 819 19.16 54.48 27.37
CA ARG A 819 19.38 55.43 28.47
C ARG A 819 19.21 54.78 29.85
N GLU A 820 18.21 53.91 30.02
CA GLU A 820 18.03 53.14 31.25
C GLU A 820 19.21 52.18 31.51
N LYS A 821 19.67 51.47 30.48
CA LYS A 821 20.82 50.55 30.56
C LYS A 821 22.11 51.29 30.91
N GLU A 822 22.36 52.46 30.32
CA GLU A 822 23.51 53.32 30.65
C GLU A 822 23.46 53.82 32.09
N ALA A 823 22.30 54.30 32.55
CA ALA A 823 22.11 54.75 33.93
C ALA A 823 22.26 53.60 34.94
N GLU A 824 21.80 52.38 34.62
CA GLU A 824 21.97 51.21 35.47
C GLU A 824 23.44 50.74 35.49
N ALA A 825 24.14 50.81 34.36
CA ALA A 825 25.57 50.53 34.28
C ALA A 825 26.40 51.55 35.09
N GLU A 826 26.03 52.83 35.07
CA GLU A 826 26.65 53.86 35.88
C GLU A 826 26.36 53.71 37.37
N ARG A 827 25.13 53.32 37.75
CA ARG A 827 24.77 52.92 39.12
C ARG A 827 25.53 51.68 39.59
N LYS A 828 25.74 50.68 38.72
CA LYS A 828 26.57 49.51 39.02
C LYS A 828 28.05 49.88 39.16
N ARG A 829 28.60 50.73 38.28
CA ARG A 829 29.98 51.23 38.36
C ARG A 829 30.22 52.03 39.64
N SER A 830 29.30 52.92 40.00
CA SER A 830 29.38 53.69 41.26
C SER A 830 29.22 52.81 42.51
N ARG A 831 28.35 51.79 42.49
CA ARG A 831 28.20 50.82 43.59
C ARG A 831 29.43 49.91 43.75
N VAL A 832 30.03 49.46 42.65
CA VAL A 832 31.29 48.70 42.66
C VAL A 832 32.43 49.59 43.15
N ALA A 833 32.53 50.85 42.67
CA ALA A 833 33.51 51.81 43.15
C ALA A 833 33.36 52.11 44.66
N ALA A 834 32.14 52.25 45.17
CA ALA A 834 31.87 52.41 46.60
C ALA A 834 32.24 51.16 47.42
N THR A 835 32.01 49.96 46.87
CA THR A 835 32.38 48.68 47.52
C THR A 835 33.91 48.53 47.59
N VAL A 836 34.61 48.84 46.50
CA VAL A 836 36.08 48.83 46.42
C VAL A 836 36.69 49.89 47.35
N ALA A 837 36.11 51.09 47.42
CA ALA A 837 36.52 52.12 48.37
C ALA A 837 36.32 51.69 49.83
N SER A 838 35.22 51.00 50.14
CA SER A 838 34.98 50.45 51.50
C SER A 838 35.95 49.32 51.85
N GLN A 839 36.30 48.45 50.89
CA GLN A 839 37.27 47.37 51.08
C GLN A 839 38.70 47.92 51.22
N ALA A 840 39.05 48.98 50.47
CA ALA A 840 40.34 49.67 50.62
C ALA A 840 40.45 50.39 51.98
N ALA A 841 39.37 51.00 52.47
CA ALA A 841 39.33 51.60 53.81
C ALA A 841 39.47 50.55 54.93
N MET A 842 38.87 49.36 54.77
CA MET A 842 39.05 48.22 55.69
C MET A 842 40.47 47.65 55.65
N ALA A 843 41.12 47.60 54.48
CA ALA A 843 42.50 47.14 54.35
C ALA A 843 43.53 48.14 54.92
N ALA A 844 43.25 49.46 54.84
CA ALA A 844 44.07 50.50 55.44
C ALA A 844 43.97 50.56 56.98
N GLY A 845 42.92 49.96 57.57
CA GLY A 845 42.71 49.91 59.03
C GLY A 845 43.48 48.81 59.78
N ILE A 846 44.23 47.93 59.09
CA ILE A 846 44.92 46.77 59.70
C ILE A 846 46.45 46.93 59.65
N SER A 847 46.95 48.14 59.92
CA SER A 847 48.38 48.35 60.21
C SER A 847 48.57 49.35 61.35
N GLY A 848 48.53 48.85 62.59
CA GLY A 848 48.83 49.68 63.76
C GLY A 848 48.52 49.04 65.11
N SER A 849 49.54 48.43 65.71
CA SER A 849 49.75 48.10 67.13
C SER A 849 49.19 46.79 67.72
N ALA A 850 50.15 46.01 68.25
CA ALA A 850 50.02 44.78 69.03
C ALA A 850 49.85 45.08 70.55
N PRO A 851 49.59 44.08 71.42
CA PRO A 851 48.76 44.17 72.65
C PRO A 851 49.55 44.43 73.96
N PRO A 852 48.88 44.47 75.14
CA PRO A 852 49.04 43.32 76.05
C PRO A 852 47.86 42.95 76.99
N SER A 853 47.94 41.69 77.48
CA SER A 853 47.49 41.08 78.77
C SER A 853 46.00 41.05 79.18
N GLY A 854 45.51 39.83 79.49
CA GLY A 854 44.13 39.47 79.91
C GLY A 854 43.72 39.84 81.35
N PRO A 855 42.83 39.12 82.07
CA PRO A 855 42.22 37.80 81.78
C PRO A 855 40.69 37.66 82.00
N ALA A 856 40.18 36.50 81.57
CA ALA A 856 39.11 35.67 82.14
C ALA A 856 37.67 36.21 82.34
N THR A 857 36.74 35.54 81.64
CA THR A 857 35.41 35.00 82.02
C THR A 857 34.59 35.02 80.71
N GLY A 858 33.87 34.01 80.24
CA GLY A 858 33.13 32.95 80.89
C GLY A 858 31.76 32.92 80.20
N ALA A 859 31.36 31.74 79.70
CA ALA A 859 29.99 31.33 79.37
C ALA A 859 29.38 31.66 77.98
N ASN A 860 28.97 30.53 77.35
CA ASN A 860 27.70 30.28 76.66
C ASN A 860 27.50 30.69 75.19
N THR A 861 27.65 29.67 74.33
CA THR A 861 26.70 29.27 73.27
C THR A 861 25.24 29.26 73.77
N PRO A 862 24.19 29.49 72.92
CA PRO A 862 23.92 28.60 71.78
C PRO A 862 23.35 29.23 70.48
N ARG A 863 23.62 28.45 69.43
CA ARG A 863 22.87 28.07 68.20
C ARG A 863 21.41 28.55 67.95
N PRO A 864 20.93 28.41 66.69
CA PRO A 864 20.18 29.41 65.94
C PRO A 864 18.66 29.11 65.85
N GLY A 865 17.92 30.07 65.30
CA GLY A 865 16.55 29.84 64.81
C GLY A 865 15.99 31.01 64.01
N ALA A 866 15.91 30.84 62.69
CA ALA A 866 14.82 31.20 61.78
C ALA A 866 15.29 31.03 60.33
#